data_AF-A0A353PJA7-F1
#
_entry.id   AF-A0A353PJA7-F1
#
_cell.length_a   1.000
_cell.length_b   1.000
_cell.length_c   1.000
_cell.angle_alpha   90.00
_cell.angle_beta   90.00
_cell.angle_gamma   90.00
#
_symmetry.space_group_name_H-M   'P 1'
#
loop_
_entity.id
_entity.type
_entity.pdbx_description
1 polymer ?
#
loop_
_entity_poly.entity_id
_entity_poly.type
_entity_poly.pdbx_seq_one_letter_code
_entity_poly.pdbx_strand_id
1 'polypeptide(L)'
;ELMKIDLAWTITEGNADVLVAIIDTGIDTDNPEFSNRLSALSYNAKTEQIGLSYVEDDTGHGTNVAGVIGANKDNSIGIAGIVQLSQLLIIKANNPDDPATPENEEESFSDSTIIEAIYYAADRGADVINLSLGGSSINPLMQNAINYAYDRDAIIIAASGNDGTAEVFYPASYNHVISVGAVDDTNTIWSLSNHNAFVDIAAPGVQIVTTDVDNLYGYATGTSLSAPQVTGVVALMRGYLTTYTIDEIIDQLFQTAIDKGAVGRDDYYGYGVIDAYQAVQFQYVTITFDTDGGTIISPIVVQSNQIFSVANPVKTGHTFAGWYTESTFTNLFVIGTDTTNISLTLYAKYIPNTYTITFVTEGSAVNPISATYGSTFTLPVSSKEGFVLEGWYLDIEFIQKYTVTQVTSDLTLYAKFEILMHPVDFYVDGAIDSSVLVEHGTTFDLYTPISEFPFIGWYIDPSFQTIYTPSAVFQPLSLYAKFDDNQYAVVYYDGDLSSILKISYVNYGLSVLPPEDATKTSSLSFDFTFIGWSESTSFVTQDLLIYPEFDRQYIPDSIHLLPSVDTIVQGEAWEDGSIDAEDPIITYQVRSDLNSDLPGRYMVYYDIYDGEVILDTKVRVVNVVAIQPEITITLKPDVTTIRVGAIYSDDGAISNVGTIVKSGTVDNDRTGVYTITYTVNYMGFTAVKTKYIYVVTASGEYINQTMYYKKEESGWLA
;
A
#
# COMPACT_ATOMS: atom_id res chain seq x y z
N GLU A 1 -47.10 12.75 11.57
CA GLU A 1 -46.56 11.37 11.50
C GLU A 1 -46.69 10.74 10.12
N LEU A 2 -47.89 10.66 9.51
CA LEU A 2 -48.10 10.01 8.18
C LEU A 2 -47.14 10.48 7.09
N MET A 3 -46.92 11.79 6.97
CA MET A 3 -45.99 12.40 6.00
C MET A 3 -44.62 12.78 6.61
N LYS A 4 -44.38 12.47 7.91
CA LYS A 4 -43.13 12.82 8.63
C LYS A 4 -42.72 14.31 8.57
N ILE A 5 -43.70 15.22 8.58
CA ILE A 5 -43.48 16.68 8.51
C ILE A 5 -42.58 17.20 9.63
N ASP A 6 -42.71 16.66 10.83
CA ASP A 6 -41.88 16.98 11.99
C ASP A 6 -40.40 16.71 11.73
N LEU A 7 -40.08 15.61 11.02
CA LEU A 7 -38.72 15.32 10.59
C LEU A 7 -38.28 16.24 9.44
N ALA A 8 -39.18 16.57 8.50
CA ALA A 8 -38.88 17.52 7.42
C ALA A 8 -38.50 18.90 7.96
N TRP A 9 -39.17 19.39 9.00
CA TRP A 9 -38.83 20.64 9.69
C TRP A 9 -37.47 20.65 10.37
N THR A 10 -36.90 19.48 10.68
CA THR A 10 -35.50 19.42 11.15
C THR A 10 -34.49 19.76 10.04
N ILE A 11 -34.90 19.70 8.78
CA ILE A 11 -34.10 20.04 7.60
C ILE A 11 -34.43 21.47 7.12
N THR A 12 -35.72 21.77 6.92
CA THR A 12 -36.19 23.06 6.42
C THR A 12 -37.62 23.34 6.89
N GLU A 13 -37.90 24.60 7.25
CA GLU A 13 -39.26 25.07 7.57
C GLU A 13 -39.87 25.91 6.42
N GLY A 14 -39.21 25.91 5.26
CA GLY A 14 -39.57 26.68 4.08
C GLY A 14 -38.64 27.86 3.84
N ASN A 15 -39.03 28.75 2.94
CA ASN A 15 -38.27 29.96 2.63
C ASN A 15 -39.24 31.13 2.36
N ALA A 16 -38.92 32.31 2.89
CA ALA A 16 -39.73 33.52 2.72
C ALA A 16 -39.76 34.05 1.28
N ASP A 17 -38.78 33.65 0.47
CA ASP A 17 -38.74 33.98 -0.97
C ASP A 17 -39.66 33.09 -1.81
N VAL A 18 -40.17 31.98 -1.23
CA VAL A 18 -41.14 31.10 -1.91
C VAL A 18 -42.55 31.65 -1.73
N LEU A 19 -43.23 31.95 -2.84
CA LEU A 19 -44.59 32.46 -2.87
C LEU A 19 -45.58 31.36 -3.22
N VAL A 20 -46.49 31.04 -2.30
CA VAL A 20 -47.54 30.02 -2.50
C VAL A 20 -48.85 30.70 -2.83
N ALA A 21 -49.35 30.51 -4.05
CA ALA A 21 -50.66 31.01 -4.47
C ALA A 21 -51.77 30.01 -4.14
N ILE A 22 -52.81 30.49 -3.47
CA ILE A 22 -54.00 29.72 -3.11
C ILE A 22 -55.17 30.30 -3.88
N ILE A 23 -55.61 29.59 -4.93
CA ILE A 23 -56.75 30.01 -5.77
C ILE A 23 -57.98 29.26 -5.27
N ASP A 24 -58.83 29.95 -4.49
CA ASP A 24 -59.96 29.34 -3.78
C ASP A 24 -61.05 30.39 -3.45
N THR A 25 -61.87 30.16 -2.41
CA THR A 25 -62.96 31.07 -1.99
C THR A 25 -62.50 32.31 -1.23
N GLY A 26 -61.20 32.45 -0.97
CA GLY A 26 -60.63 33.56 -0.19
C GLY A 26 -59.88 33.05 1.04
N ILE A 27 -59.69 33.92 2.02
CA ILE A 27 -59.23 33.56 3.36
C ILE A 27 -59.91 34.43 4.43
N ASP A 28 -60.16 33.90 5.61
CA ASP A 28 -60.44 34.69 6.82
C ASP A 28 -59.20 35.56 7.11
N THR A 29 -59.27 36.85 6.73
CA THR A 29 -58.06 37.70 6.68
C THR A 29 -57.61 38.17 8.06
N ASP A 30 -58.45 38.05 9.08
CA ASP A 30 -58.14 38.42 10.46
C ASP A 30 -57.76 37.23 11.36
N ASN A 31 -57.78 36.01 10.81
CA ASN A 31 -57.40 34.80 11.52
C ASN A 31 -55.94 34.84 12.01
N PRO A 32 -55.67 34.69 13.33
CA PRO A 32 -54.35 34.83 13.93
C PRO A 32 -53.36 33.77 13.46
N GLU A 33 -53.83 32.63 12.95
CA GLU A 33 -53.00 31.57 12.39
C GLU A 33 -52.17 32.05 11.19
N PHE A 34 -52.59 33.11 10.49
CA PHE A 34 -51.90 33.65 9.31
C PHE A 34 -51.19 34.99 9.56
N SER A 35 -50.99 35.35 10.82
CA SER A 35 -50.28 36.58 11.20
C SER A 35 -48.95 36.72 10.46
N ASN A 36 -48.79 37.82 9.70
CA ASN A 36 -47.61 38.12 8.85
C ASN A 36 -47.31 37.12 7.72
N ARG A 37 -48.25 36.24 7.37
CA ARG A 37 -48.09 35.26 6.27
C ARG A 37 -48.73 35.72 4.97
N LEU A 38 -49.76 36.55 5.04
CA LEU A 38 -50.55 36.96 3.88
C LEU A 38 -49.86 38.05 3.06
N SER A 39 -49.79 37.85 1.75
CA SER A 39 -49.26 38.83 0.83
C SER A 39 -50.24 40.00 0.66
N ALA A 40 -49.72 41.24 0.70
CA ALA A 40 -50.51 42.43 0.36
C ALA A 40 -50.95 42.46 -1.13
N LEU A 41 -50.37 41.57 -1.95
CA LEU A 41 -50.70 41.40 -3.37
C LEU A 41 -51.85 40.42 -3.61
N SER A 42 -52.47 39.87 -2.57
CA SER A 42 -53.67 39.02 -2.70
C SER A 42 -54.74 39.69 -3.55
N TYR A 43 -55.52 38.90 -4.28
CA TYR A 43 -56.30 39.36 -5.43
C TYR A 43 -57.67 38.71 -5.48
N ASN A 44 -58.68 39.50 -5.83
CA ASN A 44 -59.98 38.97 -6.19
C ASN A 44 -60.07 38.91 -7.72
N ALA A 45 -59.99 37.70 -8.28
CA ALA A 45 -59.98 37.50 -9.73
C ALA A 45 -61.35 37.77 -10.38
N LYS A 46 -62.42 37.88 -9.58
CA LYS A 46 -63.75 38.23 -10.07
C LYS A 46 -63.93 39.74 -10.20
N THR A 47 -63.49 40.49 -9.19
CA THR A 47 -63.63 41.96 -9.17
C THR A 47 -62.40 42.69 -9.74
N GLU A 48 -61.33 41.94 -10.01
CA GLU A 48 -60.03 42.43 -10.46
C GLU A 48 -59.38 43.41 -9.46
N GLN A 49 -59.60 43.20 -8.16
CA GLN A 49 -59.11 44.08 -7.10
C GLN A 49 -57.99 43.43 -6.28
N ILE A 50 -56.95 44.22 -6.01
CA ILE A 50 -55.78 43.81 -5.23
C ILE A 50 -55.92 44.33 -3.79
N GLY A 51 -55.65 43.47 -2.82
CA GLY A 51 -55.57 43.79 -1.40
C GLY A 51 -56.36 42.80 -0.54
N LEU A 52 -55.94 42.67 0.73
CA LEU A 52 -56.55 41.74 1.68
C LEU A 52 -58.05 41.98 1.88
N SER A 53 -58.50 43.24 1.87
CA SER A 53 -59.92 43.58 2.01
C SER A 53 -60.86 43.06 0.90
N TYR A 54 -60.31 42.50 -0.17
CA TYR A 54 -61.08 41.97 -1.31
C TYR A 54 -61.08 40.45 -1.39
N VAL A 55 -60.34 39.77 -0.51
CA VAL A 55 -60.19 38.30 -0.52
C VAL A 55 -60.71 37.66 0.75
N GLU A 56 -61.58 38.36 1.49
CA GLU A 56 -62.28 37.80 2.64
C GLU A 56 -63.05 36.55 2.24
N ASP A 57 -62.91 35.49 3.04
CA ASP A 57 -63.63 34.24 2.84
C ASP A 57 -65.01 34.31 3.48
N ASP A 58 -66.03 34.21 2.65
CA ASP A 58 -67.44 34.16 3.01
C ASP A 58 -67.96 32.71 3.04
N THR A 59 -67.13 31.75 2.64
CA THR A 59 -67.51 30.34 2.46
C THR A 59 -66.79 29.42 3.46
N GLY A 60 -65.48 29.59 3.62
CA GLY A 60 -64.61 28.86 4.54
C GLY A 60 -63.69 27.82 3.91
N HIS A 61 -63.97 27.36 2.69
CA HIS A 61 -63.13 26.36 2.03
C HIS A 61 -61.70 26.87 1.78
N GLY A 62 -61.53 28.11 1.30
CA GLY A 62 -60.20 28.70 1.10
C GLY A 62 -59.42 28.86 2.41
N THR A 63 -60.11 29.20 3.50
CA THR A 63 -59.53 29.23 4.85
C THR A 63 -59.11 27.83 5.32
N ASN A 64 -59.90 26.79 5.04
CA ASN A 64 -59.54 25.40 5.32
C ASN A 64 -58.27 24.99 4.55
N VAL A 65 -58.16 25.35 3.27
CA VAL A 65 -57.00 25.04 2.42
C VAL A 65 -55.75 25.77 2.92
N ALA A 66 -55.87 27.06 3.25
CA ALA A 66 -54.77 27.87 3.75
C ALA A 66 -54.22 27.35 5.10
N GLY A 67 -55.09 26.87 5.99
CA GLY A 67 -54.69 26.30 7.28
C GLY A 67 -53.74 25.11 7.12
N VAL A 68 -54.08 24.19 6.20
CA VAL A 68 -53.25 23.02 5.89
C VAL A 68 -51.89 23.43 5.30
N ILE A 69 -51.88 24.42 4.41
CA ILE A 69 -50.64 24.88 3.77
C ILE A 69 -49.75 25.60 4.78
N GLY A 70 -50.29 26.56 5.54
CA GLY A 70 -49.45 27.58 6.17
C GLY A 70 -49.97 28.22 7.46
N ALA A 71 -50.82 27.55 8.24
CA ALA A 71 -51.06 27.97 9.63
C ALA A 71 -49.73 27.99 10.42
N ASN A 72 -49.52 29.04 11.21
CA ASN A 72 -48.27 29.27 11.90
C ASN A 72 -48.04 28.26 13.03
N LYS A 73 -46.92 27.53 13.00
CA LYS A 73 -46.53 26.66 14.11
C LYS A 73 -46.07 27.46 15.33
N ASP A 74 -46.07 26.80 16.49
CA ASP A 74 -45.47 27.27 17.75
C ASP A 74 -45.99 28.64 18.24
N ASN A 75 -47.14 29.10 17.74
CA ASN A 75 -47.81 30.35 18.13
C ASN A 75 -48.73 30.19 19.36
N SER A 76 -48.77 28.98 19.95
CA SER A 76 -49.61 28.61 21.09
C SER A 76 -51.12 28.66 20.86
N ILE A 77 -51.55 28.62 19.60
CA ILE A 77 -52.97 28.53 19.21
C ILE A 77 -53.14 27.38 18.20
N GLY A 78 -54.36 26.84 18.13
CA GLY A 78 -54.82 25.97 17.04
C GLY A 78 -53.85 24.88 16.56
N ILE A 79 -53.44 25.01 15.30
CA ILE A 79 -52.78 23.99 14.48
C ILE A 79 -51.47 24.51 13.87
N ALA A 80 -50.78 23.64 13.12
CA ALA A 80 -49.67 24.05 12.26
C ALA A 80 -49.91 23.54 10.83
N GLY A 81 -49.79 24.44 9.86
CA GLY A 81 -49.72 24.10 8.45
C GLY A 81 -48.35 23.54 8.09
N ILE A 82 -48.13 23.13 6.86
CA ILE A 82 -46.88 22.45 6.44
C ILE A 82 -45.70 23.40 6.27
N VAL A 83 -45.89 24.55 5.62
CA VAL A 83 -44.81 25.51 5.35
C VAL A 83 -44.91 26.71 6.28
N GLN A 84 -43.78 27.10 6.88
CA GLN A 84 -43.77 28.08 7.98
C GLN A 84 -43.22 29.43 7.57
N LEU A 85 -42.32 29.48 6.59
CA LEU A 85 -41.65 30.72 6.19
C LEU A 85 -42.22 31.34 4.91
N SER A 86 -42.85 30.56 4.03
CA SER A 86 -43.38 31.05 2.75
C SER A 86 -44.53 32.02 2.90
N GLN A 87 -44.58 33.03 2.01
CA GLN A 87 -45.71 33.95 1.91
C GLN A 87 -46.88 33.31 1.17
N LEU A 88 -48.10 33.62 1.60
CA LEU A 88 -49.33 33.13 1.00
C LEU A 88 -49.97 34.23 0.16
N LEU A 89 -50.06 34.00 -1.16
CA LEU A 89 -50.79 34.84 -2.09
C LEU A 89 -52.20 34.30 -2.24
N ILE A 90 -53.18 34.97 -1.64
CA ILE A 90 -54.57 34.51 -1.67
C ILE A 90 -55.25 35.08 -2.90
N ILE A 91 -55.87 34.21 -3.69
CA ILE A 91 -56.61 34.59 -4.89
C ILE A 91 -58.04 34.08 -4.79
N LYS A 92 -58.97 34.98 -4.49
CA LYS A 92 -60.41 34.67 -4.43
C LYS A 92 -60.96 34.54 -5.86
N ALA A 93 -61.50 33.37 -6.20
CA ALA A 93 -61.94 33.04 -7.55
C ALA A 93 -63.37 32.46 -7.66
N ASN A 94 -64.05 32.22 -6.53
CA ASN A 94 -65.44 31.79 -6.52
C ASN A 94 -66.39 32.91 -7.00
N ASN A 95 -67.63 32.53 -7.31
CA ASN A 95 -68.68 33.51 -7.58
C ASN A 95 -68.99 34.33 -6.32
N PRO A 96 -69.34 35.62 -6.48
CA PRO A 96 -69.63 36.49 -5.35
C PRO A 96 -70.90 36.01 -4.63
N ASP A 97 -70.89 36.15 -3.30
CA ASP A 97 -72.09 36.10 -2.47
C ASP A 97 -72.98 37.32 -2.82
N ASP A 98 -73.89 37.10 -3.77
CA ASP A 98 -74.93 38.03 -4.19
C ASP A 98 -76.27 37.38 -3.85
N PRO A 99 -77.23 38.07 -3.20
CA PRO A 99 -78.57 37.55 -2.95
C PRO A 99 -79.35 37.11 -4.21
N ALA A 100 -78.85 37.40 -5.42
CA ALA A 100 -79.34 36.87 -6.69
C ALA A 100 -78.71 35.52 -7.09
N THR A 101 -77.61 35.12 -6.48
CA THR A 101 -76.95 33.82 -6.63
C THR A 101 -77.66 32.81 -5.71
N PRO A 102 -78.13 31.65 -6.23
CA PRO A 102 -78.69 30.60 -5.37
C PRO A 102 -77.64 30.11 -4.34
N GLU A 103 -78.03 29.85 -3.08
CA GLU A 103 -77.15 29.35 -2.00
C GLU A 103 -76.30 28.12 -2.39
N ASN A 104 -76.72 27.37 -3.42
CA ASN A 104 -76.00 26.21 -3.96
C ASN A 104 -74.93 26.55 -5.02
N GLU A 105 -74.63 27.82 -5.29
CA GLU A 105 -73.69 28.30 -6.32
C GLU A 105 -72.56 29.22 -5.77
N GLU A 106 -72.52 29.49 -4.45
CA GLU A 106 -71.52 30.35 -3.80
C GLU A 106 -70.10 29.75 -3.82
N GLU A 107 -69.99 28.41 -3.79
CA GLU A 107 -68.74 27.66 -3.97
C GLU A 107 -68.40 27.37 -5.45
N SER A 108 -69.15 27.95 -6.39
CA SER A 108 -68.94 27.69 -7.83
C SER A 108 -67.83 28.57 -8.39
N PHE A 109 -66.92 27.94 -9.12
CA PHE A 109 -65.83 28.60 -9.82
C PHE A 109 -66.11 28.65 -11.33
N SER A 110 -65.89 29.81 -11.95
CA SER A 110 -65.92 29.92 -13.41
C SER A 110 -64.52 29.71 -13.99
N ASP A 111 -64.40 28.95 -15.08
CA ASP A 111 -63.13 28.73 -15.78
C ASP A 111 -62.42 30.05 -16.11
N SER A 112 -63.16 31.09 -16.53
CA SER A 112 -62.58 32.40 -16.82
C SER A 112 -61.91 33.03 -15.60
N THR A 113 -62.49 32.88 -14.41
CA THR A 113 -61.93 33.43 -13.18
C THR A 113 -60.70 32.65 -12.73
N ILE A 114 -60.74 31.31 -12.84
CA ILE A 114 -59.57 30.47 -12.52
C ILE A 114 -58.42 30.74 -13.49
N ILE A 115 -58.70 30.89 -14.79
CA ILE A 115 -57.70 31.25 -15.80
C ILE A 115 -57.03 32.59 -15.45
N GLU A 116 -57.81 33.61 -15.15
CA GLU A 116 -57.31 34.92 -14.71
C GLU A 116 -56.47 34.81 -13.43
N ALA A 117 -56.93 34.03 -12.46
CA ALA A 117 -56.21 33.78 -11.21
C ALA A 117 -54.84 33.11 -11.44
N ILE A 118 -54.76 32.12 -12.34
CA ILE A 118 -53.50 31.44 -12.68
C ILE A 118 -52.53 32.41 -13.36
N TYR A 119 -52.99 33.21 -14.33
CA TYR A 119 -52.16 34.24 -14.95
C TYR A 119 -51.64 35.25 -13.93
N TYR A 120 -52.52 35.73 -13.04
CA TYR A 120 -52.15 36.66 -11.99
C TYR A 120 -51.09 36.06 -11.03
N ALA A 121 -51.29 34.82 -10.58
CA ALA A 121 -50.34 34.12 -9.72
C ALA A 121 -48.96 34.02 -10.39
N ALA A 122 -48.92 33.58 -11.65
CA ALA A 122 -47.68 33.47 -12.42
C ALA A 122 -46.99 34.82 -12.62
N ASP A 123 -47.74 35.88 -12.94
CA ASP A 123 -47.20 37.24 -13.14
C ASP A 123 -46.66 37.85 -11.84
N ARG A 124 -47.09 37.37 -10.68
CA ARG A 124 -46.54 37.75 -9.37
C ARG A 124 -45.42 36.84 -8.89
N GLY A 125 -45.00 35.88 -9.70
CA GLY A 125 -43.90 34.98 -9.39
C GLY A 125 -44.26 33.95 -8.33
N ALA A 126 -45.49 33.44 -8.34
CA ALA A 126 -45.85 32.28 -7.52
C ALA A 126 -44.97 31.09 -7.90
N ASP A 127 -44.32 30.47 -6.90
CA ASP A 127 -43.53 29.25 -7.08
C ASP A 127 -44.40 28.00 -7.08
N VAL A 128 -45.52 28.05 -6.35
CA VAL A 128 -46.46 26.93 -6.21
C VAL A 128 -47.88 27.48 -6.26
N ILE A 129 -48.75 26.85 -7.04
CA ILE A 129 -50.16 27.21 -7.19
C ILE A 129 -51.03 26.04 -6.75
N ASN A 130 -51.86 26.26 -5.73
CA ASN A 130 -52.82 25.29 -5.23
C ASN A 130 -54.22 25.55 -5.81
N LEU A 131 -54.82 24.51 -6.37
CA LEU A 131 -56.18 24.49 -6.92
C LEU A 131 -56.97 23.35 -6.26
N SER A 132 -57.57 23.64 -5.11
CA SER A 132 -58.42 22.69 -4.38
C SER A 132 -59.87 22.67 -4.92
N LEU A 133 -60.01 22.72 -6.25
CA LEU A 133 -61.25 22.91 -6.99
C LEU A 133 -61.23 22.10 -8.29
N GLY A 134 -62.38 21.97 -8.94
CA GLY A 134 -62.42 21.46 -10.31
C GLY A 134 -63.80 21.05 -10.80
N GLY A 135 -63.84 20.47 -12.00
CA GLY A 135 -65.03 19.98 -12.65
C GLY A 135 -64.73 19.03 -13.82
N SER A 136 -65.78 18.53 -14.48
CA SER A 136 -65.68 17.51 -15.53
C SER A 136 -65.38 18.04 -16.94
N SER A 137 -65.30 19.36 -17.13
CA SER A 137 -65.19 19.98 -18.45
C SER A 137 -63.77 20.40 -18.79
N ILE A 138 -63.29 19.98 -19.96
CA ILE A 138 -62.01 20.43 -20.50
C ILE A 138 -62.15 21.78 -21.20
N ASN A 139 -61.16 22.64 -21.01
CA ASN A 139 -61.04 23.97 -21.58
C ASN A 139 -59.60 24.24 -22.02
N PRO A 140 -59.32 24.30 -23.33
CA PRO A 140 -57.97 24.55 -23.85
C PRO A 140 -57.33 25.87 -23.37
N LEU A 141 -58.13 26.87 -23.00
CA LEU A 141 -57.60 28.13 -22.45
C LEU A 141 -57.03 27.94 -21.04
N MET A 142 -57.58 27.00 -20.26
CA MET A 142 -57.02 26.61 -18.96
C MET A 142 -55.66 25.94 -19.11
N GLN A 143 -55.51 25.01 -20.07
CA GLN A 143 -54.21 24.41 -20.37
C GLN A 143 -53.17 25.47 -20.76
N ASN A 144 -53.56 26.51 -21.53
CA ASN A 144 -52.64 27.60 -21.87
C ASN A 144 -52.21 28.40 -20.63
N ALA A 145 -53.12 28.67 -19.68
CA ALA A 145 -52.79 29.36 -18.44
C ALA A 145 -51.86 28.51 -17.55
N ILE A 146 -52.12 27.20 -17.46
CA ILE A 146 -51.26 26.25 -16.75
C ILE A 146 -49.86 26.22 -17.37
N ASN A 147 -49.75 26.10 -18.69
CA ASN A 147 -48.47 26.14 -19.39
C ASN A 147 -47.75 27.47 -19.15
N TYR A 148 -48.49 28.59 -19.16
CA TYR A 148 -47.92 29.92 -18.89
C TYR A 148 -47.31 30.03 -17.49
N ALA A 149 -47.96 29.45 -16.49
CA ALA A 149 -47.47 29.40 -15.11
C ALA A 149 -46.26 28.46 -14.99
N TYR A 150 -46.34 27.26 -15.57
CA TYR A 150 -45.23 26.30 -15.59
C TYR A 150 -43.98 26.86 -16.29
N ASP A 151 -44.13 27.52 -17.43
CA ASP A 151 -43.04 28.20 -18.16
C ASP A 151 -42.41 29.38 -17.36
N ARG A 152 -43.02 29.78 -16.23
CA ARG A 152 -42.53 30.79 -15.28
C ARG A 152 -42.05 30.17 -13.96
N ASP A 153 -41.68 28.89 -13.99
CA ASP A 153 -41.17 28.14 -12.85
C ASP A 153 -42.20 27.96 -11.70
N ALA A 154 -43.51 28.00 -12.00
CA ALA A 154 -44.56 27.69 -11.03
C ALA A 154 -44.99 26.21 -11.11
N ILE A 155 -45.05 25.52 -9.97
CA ILE A 155 -45.61 24.16 -9.88
C ILE A 155 -47.10 24.23 -9.55
N ILE A 156 -47.94 23.63 -10.39
CA ILE A 156 -49.40 23.65 -10.23
C ILE A 156 -49.87 22.33 -9.63
N ILE A 157 -50.68 22.40 -8.59
CA ILE A 157 -51.17 21.24 -7.82
C ILE A 157 -52.68 21.34 -7.70
N ALA A 158 -53.39 20.26 -8.01
CA ALA A 158 -54.85 20.26 -7.97
C ALA A 158 -55.45 18.97 -7.41
N ALA A 159 -56.63 19.10 -6.82
CA ALA A 159 -57.40 18.00 -6.24
C ALA A 159 -58.00 17.10 -7.33
N SER A 160 -57.89 15.76 -7.18
CA SER A 160 -58.37 14.81 -8.20
C SER A 160 -59.89 14.67 -8.28
N GLY A 161 -60.63 15.13 -7.27
CA GLY A 161 -62.10 15.07 -7.19
C GLY A 161 -62.63 14.00 -6.23
N ASN A 162 -63.90 14.13 -5.86
CA ASN A 162 -64.50 13.47 -4.68
C ASN A 162 -65.69 12.54 -5.02
N ASP A 163 -65.73 11.98 -6.24
CA ASP A 163 -66.85 11.16 -6.71
C ASP A 163 -66.58 9.64 -6.62
N GLY A 164 -65.34 9.24 -6.32
CA GLY A 164 -64.93 7.84 -6.28
C GLY A 164 -64.94 7.16 -7.67
N THR A 165 -64.73 7.94 -8.73
CA THR A 165 -64.83 7.47 -10.12
C THR A 165 -63.50 7.51 -10.86
N ALA A 166 -63.46 6.89 -12.04
CA ALA A 166 -62.33 6.97 -12.96
C ALA A 166 -62.45 8.06 -14.02
N GLU A 167 -63.44 8.93 -13.89
CA GLU A 167 -63.59 10.08 -14.78
C GLU A 167 -62.47 11.09 -14.52
N VAL A 168 -62.07 11.80 -15.58
CA VAL A 168 -61.07 12.87 -15.48
C VAL A 168 -61.69 14.10 -14.84
N PHE A 169 -60.88 14.84 -14.10
CA PHE A 169 -61.30 16.02 -13.35
C PHE A 169 -60.33 17.16 -13.62
N TYR A 170 -60.83 18.30 -14.08
CA TYR A 170 -60.02 19.44 -14.46
C TYR A 170 -60.10 20.53 -13.39
N PRO A 171 -58.97 21.14 -12.98
CA PRO A 171 -57.70 21.17 -13.70
C PRO A 171 -56.71 20.03 -13.41
N ALA A 172 -57.00 19.13 -12.46
CA ALA A 172 -56.07 18.06 -12.08
C ALA A 172 -55.60 17.16 -13.23
N SER A 173 -56.42 16.94 -14.25
CA SER A 173 -56.08 16.12 -15.42
C SER A 173 -55.45 16.88 -16.61
N TYR A 174 -54.96 18.12 -16.41
CA TYR A 174 -54.16 18.83 -17.42
C TYR A 174 -52.68 18.44 -17.35
N ASN A 175 -51.97 18.60 -18.48
CA ASN A 175 -50.51 18.49 -18.46
C ASN A 175 -49.91 19.60 -17.57
N HIS A 176 -48.78 19.31 -16.92
CA HIS A 176 -48.08 20.21 -15.99
C HIS A 176 -48.84 20.52 -14.68
N VAL A 177 -49.87 19.73 -14.35
CA VAL A 177 -50.54 19.75 -13.04
C VAL A 177 -50.24 18.47 -12.30
N ILE A 178 -49.87 18.59 -11.03
CA ILE A 178 -49.77 17.45 -10.11
C ILE A 178 -51.17 17.15 -9.58
N SER A 179 -51.76 16.04 -10.02
CA SER A 179 -53.08 15.58 -9.56
C SER A 179 -52.98 14.81 -8.25
N VAL A 180 -53.70 15.25 -7.23
CA VAL A 180 -53.59 14.71 -5.87
C VAL A 180 -54.84 13.94 -5.43
N GLY A 181 -54.66 12.65 -5.16
CA GLY A 181 -55.66 11.76 -4.54
C GLY A 181 -55.64 11.80 -3.01
N ALA A 182 -56.69 11.26 -2.38
CA ALA A 182 -56.87 11.29 -0.93
C ALA A 182 -56.74 9.92 -0.27
N VAL A 183 -55.91 9.84 0.78
CA VAL A 183 -55.84 8.68 1.69
C VAL A 183 -56.37 9.02 3.09
N ASP A 184 -56.72 7.97 3.82
CA ASP A 184 -57.07 8.05 5.24
C ASP A 184 -55.84 7.96 6.17
N ASP A 185 -56.09 7.92 7.48
CA ASP A 185 -55.07 7.84 8.52
C ASP A 185 -54.31 6.50 8.56
N THR A 186 -54.66 5.55 7.70
CA THR A 186 -53.96 4.27 7.51
C THR A 186 -53.19 4.20 6.20
N ASN A 187 -53.09 5.31 5.46
CA ASN A 187 -52.58 5.37 4.09
C ASN A 187 -53.38 4.49 3.11
N THR A 188 -54.68 4.28 3.37
CA THR A 188 -55.60 3.61 2.45
C THR A 188 -56.34 4.65 1.62
N ILE A 189 -56.47 4.42 0.31
CA ILE A 189 -57.22 5.33 -0.58
C ILE A 189 -58.65 5.52 -0.07
N TRP A 190 -59.07 6.78 0.03
CA TRP A 190 -60.42 7.14 0.40
C TRP A 190 -61.38 6.73 -0.71
N SER A 191 -62.50 6.10 -0.36
CA SER A 191 -63.42 5.51 -1.35
C SER A 191 -64.04 6.52 -2.32
N LEU A 192 -64.02 7.81 -1.96
CA LEU A 192 -64.52 8.89 -2.81
C LEU A 192 -63.41 9.62 -3.55
N SER A 193 -62.14 9.25 -3.38
CA SER A 193 -61.05 9.79 -4.21
C SER A 193 -61.23 9.32 -5.65
N ASN A 194 -61.33 10.26 -6.60
CA ASN A 194 -61.26 9.92 -8.02
C ASN A 194 -59.88 9.33 -8.35
N HIS A 195 -59.86 8.40 -9.31
CA HIS A 195 -58.71 7.56 -9.65
C HIS A 195 -58.61 7.34 -11.16
N ASN A 196 -57.58 7.85 -11.82
CA ASN A 196 -57.42 7.74 -13.26
C ASN A 196 -55.94 7.83 -13.67
N ALA A 197 -55.67 7.75 -14.97
CA ALA A 197 -54.31 7.78 -15.51
C ALA A 197 -53.54 9.10 -15.28
N PHE A 198 -54.20 10.14 -14.78
CA PHE A 198 -53.59 11.44 -14.47
C PHE A 198 -53.31 11.64 -12.98
N VAL A 199 -53.81 10.78 -12.08
CA VAL A 199 -53.46 10.89 -10.65
C VAL A 199 -51.96 10.62 -10.48
N ASP A 200 -51.24 11.59 -9.90
CA ASP A 200 -49.78 11.54 -9.78
C ASP A 200 -49.33 11.12 -8.39
N ILE A 201 -50.03 11.53 -7.35
CA ILE A 201 -49.64 11.23 -5.97
C ILE A 201 -50.86 11.26 -5.05
N ALA A 202 -50.80 10.59 -3.91
CA ALA A 202 -51.82 10.67 -2.88
C ALA A 202 -51.29 11.30 -1.58
N ALA A 203 -52.15 12.01 -0.88
CA ALA A 203 -51.85 12.61 0.42
C ALA A 203 -53.04 12.47 1.38
N PRO A 204 -52.82 12.55 2.71
CA PRO A 204 -53.91 12.49 3.68
C PRO A 204 -55.01 13.50 3.34
N GLY A 205 -56.26 13.05 3.28
CA GLY A 205 -57.39 13.91 2.92
C GLY A 205 -58.65 13.64 3.73
N VAL A 206 -58.60 12.69 4.66
CA VAL A 206 -59.75 12.29 5.49
C VAL A 206 -59.57 12.79 6.91
N GLN A 207 -60.60 13.45 7.45
CA GLN A 207 -60.64 14.01 8.81
C GLN A 207 -59.44 14.91 9.13
N ILE A 208 -59.09 15.79 8.19
CA ILE A 208 -58.01 16.76 8.38
C ILE A 208 -58.51 17.90 9.28
N VAL A 209 -57.79 18.16 10.37
CA VAL A 209 -58.04 19.31 11.23
C VAL A 209 -57.45 20.55 10.56
N THR A 210 -58.26 21.57 10.34
CA THR A 210 -57.82 22.82 9.70
C THR A 210 -58.55 24.05 10.27
N THR A 211 -58.12 25.25 9.87
CA THR A 211 -58.75 26.54 10.19
C THR A 211 -60.05 26.74 9.43
N ASP A 212 -60.98 27.48 10.01
CA ASP A 212 -62.28 27.82 9.43
C ASP A 212 -62.58 29.31 9.66
N VAL A 213 -63.63 29.84 9.01
CA VAL A 213 -64.05 31.25 9.18
C VAL A 213 -64.38 31.58 10.64
N ASP A 214 -64.42 32.87 10.95
CA ASP A 214 -64.68 33.39 12.30
C ASP A 214 -63.66 32.87 13.33
N ASN A 215 -62.39 32.71 12.93
CA ASN A 215 -61.30 32.22 13.79
C ASN A 215 -61.55 30.81 14.38
N LEU A 216 -62.33 29.97 13.69
CA LEU A 216 -62.70 28.63 14.14
C LEU A 216 -61.75 27.55 13.58
N TYR A 217 -61.98 26.32 14.00
CA TYR A 217 -61.28 25.12 13.53
C TYR A 217 -62.31 24.02 13.30
N GLY A 218 -62.05 23.19 12.29
CA GLY A 218 -62.96 22.13 11.88
C GLY A 218 -62.24 20.88 11.37
N TYR A 219 -63.00 19.81 11.22
CA TYR A 219 -62.58 18.63 10.47
C TYR A 219 -63.13 18.73 9.05
N ALA A 220 -62.25 18.66 8.06
CA ALA A 220 -62.61 18.63 6.65
C ALA A 220 -62.17 17.32 6.00
N THR A 221 -62.84 16.91 4.92
CA THR A 221 -62.51 15.68 4.19
C THR A 221 -62.69 15.87 2.69
N GLY A 222 -61.68 15.51 1.91
CA GLY A 222 -61.69 15.62 0.46
C GLY A 222 -60.28 15.62 -0.14
N THR A 223 -60.19 15.36 -1.44
CA THR A 223 -58.96 15.60 -2.22
C THR A 223 -58.53 17.07 -2.19
N SER A 224 -59.48 17.98 -1.94
CA SER A 224 -59.23 19.40 -1.67
C SER A 224 -58.43 19.67 -0.39
N LEU A 225 -58.31 18.69 0.51
CA LEU A 225 -57.45 18.74 1.71
C LEU A 225 -56.16 17.94 1.55
N SER A 226 -56.07 17.09 0.52
CA SER A 226 -54.85 16.38 0.12
C SER A 226 -53.95 17.28 -0.74
N ALA A 227 -54.52 17.98 -1.73
CA ALA A 227 -53.81 18.94 -2.57
C ALA A 227 -52.98 19.98 -1.76
N PRO A 228 -53.53 20.66 -0.73
CA PRO A 228 -52.76 21.60 0.07
C PRO A 228 -51.63 20.94 0.86
N GLN A 229 -51.73 19.64 1.16
CA GLN A 229 -50.62 18.94 1.81
C GLN A 229 -49.43 18.80 0.86
N VAL A 230 -49.69 18.39 -0.39
CA VAL A 230 -48.66 18.32 -1.43
C VAL A 230 -48.10 19.72 -1.72
N THR A 231 -48.96 20.74 -1.81
CA THR A 231 -48.55 22.15 -1.96
C THR A 231 -47.56 22.60 -0.91
N GLY A 232 -47.86 22.32 0.37
CA GLY A 232 -46.95 22.66 1.46
C GLY A 232 -45.59 21.96 1.34
N VAL A 233 -45.58 20.66 1.01
CA VAL A 233 -44.33 19.90 0.84
C VAL A 233 -43.52 20.42 -0.34
N VAL A 234 -44.16 20.70 -1.48
CA VAL A 234 -43.49 21.28 -2.65
C VAL A 234 -42.92 22.66 -2.32
N ALA A 235 -43.61 23.48 -1.52
CA ALA A 235 -43.07 24.75 -1.04
C ALA A 235 -41.84 24.58 -0.14
N LEU A 236 -41.82 23.57 0.74
CA LEU A 236 -40.61 23.20 1.51
C LEU A 236 -39.45 22.81 0.59
N MET A 237 -39.73 21.98 -0.43
CA MET A 237 -38.74 21.56 -1.43
C MET A 237 -38.20 22.74 -2.23
N ARG A 238 -39.06 23.61 -2.77
CA ARG A 238 -38.66 24.83 -3.50
C ARG A 238 -37.76 25.74 -2.65
N GLY A 239 -38.07 25.88 -1.37
CA GLY A 239 -37.31 26.73 -0.46
C GLY A 239 -35.94 26.18 -0.09
N TYR A 240 -35.77 24.85 -0.09
CA TYR A 240 -34.54 24.17 0.32
C TYR A 240 -33.65 23.76 -0.87
N LEU A 241 -34.25 23.19 -1.91
CA LEU A 241 -33.59 22.70 -3.13
C LEU A 241 -33.45 23.82 -4.17
N THR A 242 -32.88 24.95 -3.78
CA THR A 242 -32.83 26.19 -4.59
C THR A 242 -32.08 26.07 -5.92
N THR A 243 -31.32 25.00 -6.14
CA THR A 243 -30.62 24.72 -7.40
C THR A 243 -31.37 23.77 -8.33
N TYR A 244 -32.48 23.18 -7.88
CA TYR A 244 -33.24 22.21 -8.66
C TYR A 244 -34.22 22.95 -9.58
N THR A 245 -34.36 22.44 -10.79
CA THR A 245 -35.45 22.80 -11.71
C THR A 245 -36.79 22.30 -11.17
N ILE A 246 -37.91 22.83 -11.69
CA ILE A 246 -39.25 22.36 -11.29
C ILE A 246 -39.45 20.87 -11.60
N ASP A 247 -38.89 20.37 -12.71
CA ASP A 247 -38.97 18.95 -13.07
C ASP A 247 -38.18 18.07 -12.12
N GLU A 248 -36.98 18.47 -11.69
CA GLU A 248 -36.22 17.72 -10.69
C GLU A 248 -36.93 17.67 -9.33
N ILE A 249 -37.67 18.73 -8.96
CA ILE A 249 -38.50 18.74 -7.75
C ILE A 249 -39.69 17.78 -7.90
N ILE A 250 -40.39 17.80 -9.04
CA ILE A 250 -41.53 16.91 -9.31
C ILE A 250 -41.07 15.45 -9.33
N ASP A 251 -39.97 15.15 -10.03
CA ASP A 251 -39.38 13.81 -10.10
C ASP A 251 -38.98 13.30 -8.70
N GLN A 252 -38.38 14.17 -7.88
CA GLN A 252 -38.01 13.82 -6.51
C GLN A 252 -39.25 13.59 -5.63
N LEU A 253 -40.28 14.42 -5.75
CA LEU A 253 -41.55 14.25 -5.03
C LEU A 253 -42.17 12.87 -5.31
N PHE A 254 -42.21 12.47 -6.58
CA PHE A 254 -42.77 11.18 -6.99
C PHE A 254 -41.90 9.99 -6.57
N GLN A 255 -40.58 10.09 -6.73
CA GLN A 255 -39.67 9.00 -6.37
C GLN A 255 -39.55 8.74 -4.87
N THR A 256 -39.85 9.75 -4.06
CA THR A 256 -39.80 9.66 -2.59
C THR A 256 -41.15 9.28 -1.98
N ALA A 257 -42.22 9.22 -2.78
CA ALA A 257 -43.51 8.76 -2.33
C ALA A 257 -43.45 7.28 -1.91
N ILE A 258 -44.24 6.94 -0.88
CA ILE A 258 -44.36 5.59 -0.37
C ILE A 258 -45.27 4.82 -1.32
N ASP A 259 -44.68 3.96 -2.15
CA ASP A 259 -45.40 3.09 -3.08
C ASP A 259 -46.46 2.25 -2.34
N LYS A 260 -47.71 2.36 -2.80
CA LYS A 260 -48.92 1.74 -2.26
C LYS A 260 -49.80 1.33 -3.43
N GLY A 261 -50.41 0.15 -3.32
CA GLY A 261 -51.21 -0.41 -4.40
C GLY A 261 -50.39 -1.34 -5.29
N ALA A 262 -50.45 -1.14 -6.60
CA ALA A 262 -49.63 -1.92 -7.53
C ALA A 262 -48.21 -1.34 -7.58
N VAL A 263 -47.19 -2.19 -7.71
CA VAL A 263 -45.79 -1.74 -7.72
C VAL A 263 -45.56 -0.71 -8.84
N GLY A 264 -45.00 0.43 -8.48
CA GLY A 264 -44.81 1.58 -9.37
C GLY A 264 -46.06 2.47 -9.46
N ARG A 265 -46.21 3.23 -10.54
CA ARG A 265 -47.32 4.16 -10.68
C ARG A 265 -48.65 3.44 -10.97
N ASP A 266 -49.70 3.73 -10.19
CA ASP A 266 -51.06 3.22 -10.42
C ASP A 266 -52.14 4.33 -10.46
N ASP A 267 -53.36 4.01 -10.89
CA ASP A 267 -54.43 5.00 -11.08
C ASP A 267 -55.03 5.54 -9.76
N TYR A 268 -54.80 4.86 -8.62
CA TYR A 268 -55.37 5.23 -7.32
C TYR A 268 -54.40 6.07 -6.50
N TYR A 269 -53.16 5.61 -6.34
CA TYR A 269 -52.14 6.27 -5.53
C TYR A 269 -51.17 7.12 -6.36
N GLY A 270 -51.24 7.05 -7.69
CA GLY A 270 -50.19 7.62 -8.53
C GLY A 270 -48.86 6.93 -8.24
N TYR A 271 -47.82 7.71 -7.98
CA TYR A 271 -46.49 7.22 -7.56
C TYR A 271 -46.44 6.79 -6.08
N GLY A 272 -47.50 6.99 -5.30
CA GLY A 272 -47.60 6.56 -3.92
C GLY A 272 -48.15 7.62 -2.97
N VAL A 273 -47.99 7.40 -1.67
CA VAL A 273 -48.38 8.36 -0.63
C VAL A 273 -47.20 9.25 -0.26
N ILE A 274 -47.42 10.56 -0.25
CA ILE A 274 -46.37 11.55 0.01
C ILE A 274 -45.63 11.36 1.35
N ASP A 275 -44.30 11.45 1.32
CA ASP A 275 -43.40 11.47 2.49
C ASP A 275 -42.55 12.75 2.44
N ALA A 276 -42.92 13.75 3.24
CA ALA A 276 -42.30 15.06 3.20
C ALA A 276 -40.82 15.04 3.61
N TYR A 277 -40.46 14.19 4.57
CA TYR A 277 -39.08 14.08 5.04
C TYR A 277 -38.17 13.52 3.95
N GLN A 278 -38.60 12.45 3.27
CA GLN A 278 -37.86 11.93 2.13
C GLN A 278 -37.85 12.92 0.97
N ALA A 279 -38.98 13.57 0.68
CA ALA A 279 -39.08 14.56 -0.40
C ALA A 279 -38.09 15.72 -0.24
N VAL A 280 -37.85 16.24 0.98
CA VAL A 280 -36.85 17.31 1.20
C VAL A 280 -35.40 16.80 1.33
N GLN A 281 -35.18 15.54 1.76
CA GLN A 281 -33.85 15.00 2.04
C GLN A 281 -33.18 14.31 0.84
N PHE A 282 -33.96 13.77 -0.10
CA PHE A 282 -33.44 12.94 -1.19
C PHE A 282 -32.40 13.67 -2.04
N GLN A 283 -31.30 12.99 -2.39
CA GLN A 283 -30.24 13.54 -3.24
C GLN A 283 -29.74 12.46 -4.19
N TYR A 284 -29.33 12.86 -5.39
CA TYR A 284 -28.60 11.99 -6.31
C TYR A 284 -27.11 12.28 -6.25
N VAL A 285 -26.31 11.24 -6.45
CA VAL A 285 -24.87 11.32 -6.53
C VAL A 285 -24.40 10.72 -7.84
N THR A 286 -23.40 11.35 -8.45
CA THR A 286 -22.77 10.84 -9.67
C THR A 286 -21.56 9.99 -9.29
N ILE A 287 -21.56 8.73 -9.75
CA ILE A 287 -20.41 7.84 -9.65
C ILE A 287 -19.72 7.80 -11.00
N THR A 288 -18.46 8.21 -11.00
CA THR A 288 -17.59 8.16 -12.17
C THR A 288 -16.59 7.00 -12.02
N PHE A 289 -16.12 6.45 -13.12
CA PHE A 289 -15.23 5.29 -13.12
C PHE A 289 -13.94 5.58 -13.89
N ASP A 290 -12.81 5.53 -13.20
CA ASP A 290 -11.49 5.48 -13.82
C ASP A 290 -11.08 4.02 -13.95
N THR A 291 -11.07 3.52 -15.20
CA THR A 291 -10.83 2.12 -15.50
C THR A 291 -9.37 1.82 -15.79
N ASP A 292 -8.45 2.78 -15.65
CA ASP A 292 -7.00 2.61 -15.91
C ASP A 292 -6.71 1.90 -17.26
N GLY A 293 -7.42 2.30 -18.32
CA GLY A 293 -7.28 1.71 -19.66
C GLY A 293 -7.95 0.34 -19.86
N GLY A 294 -8.74 -0.14 -18.89
CA GLY A 294 -9.71 -1.22 -19.08
C GLY A 294 -10.97 -0.76 -19.85
N THR A 295 -11.95 -1.65 -20.01
CA THR A 295 -13.24 -1.32 -20.66
C THR A 295 -13.84 -0.05 -20.08
N ILE A 296 -14.16 0.93 -20.92
CA ILE A 296 -14.76 2.20 -20.50
C ILE A 296 -16.14 1.96 -19.90
N ILE A 297 -16.40 2.60 -18.76
CA ILE A 297 -17.69 2.59 -18.08
C ILE A 297 -18.17 4.03 -17.98
N SER A 298 -19.36 4.31 -18.53
CA SER A 298 -19.98 5.63 -18.42
C SER A 298 -20.32 5.96 -16.96
N PRO A 299 -20.26 7.24 -16.56
CA PRO A 299 -20.78 7.66 -15.26
C PRO A 299 -22.23 7.23 -15.07
N ILE A 300 -22.58 6.91 -13.83
CA ILE A 300 -23.95 6.60 -13.44
C ILE A 300 -24.42 7.62 -12.40
N VAL A 301 -25.72 7.88 -12.39
CA VAL A 301 -26.38 8.67 -11.35
C VAL A 301 -27.17 7.70 -10.50
N VAL A 302 -26.92 7.70 -9.19
CA VAL A 302 -27.55 6.80 -8.22
C VAL A 302 -28.14 7.61 -7.08
N GLN A 303 -29.13 7.05 -6.39
CA GLN A 303 -29.67 7.71 -5.20
C GLN A 303 -28.61 7.68 -4.08
N SER A 304 -28.52 8.78 -3.35
CA SER A 304 -27.67 8.90 -2.17
C SER A 304 -27.95 7.75 -1.20
N ASN A 305 -26.88 7.11 -0.72
CA ASN A 305 -26.91 5.93 0.14
C ASN A 305 -27.57 4.67 -0.46
N GLN A 306 -27.78 4.61 -1.78
CA GLN A 306 -28.29 3.43 -2.46
C GLN A 306 -27.14 2.56 -2.99
N ILE A 307 -27.31 1.23 -2.91
CA ILE A 307 -26.43 0.29 -3.59
C ILE A 307 -26.67 0.33 -5.10
N PHE A 308 -25.62 0.09 -5.88
CA PHE A 308 -25.69 0.02 -7.34
C PHE A 308 -24.89 -1.17 -7.86
N SER A 309 -25.04 -1.48 -9.14
CA SER A 309 -24.31 -2.54 -9.83
C SER A 309 -23.73 -2.03 -11.13
N VAL A 310 -22.51 -2.46 -11.44
CA VAL A 310 -21.83 -2.18 -12.71
C VAL A 310 -21.00 -3.40 -13.10
N ALA A 311 -20.85 -3.64 -14.40
CA ALA A 311 -19.98 -4.71 -14.88
C ALA A 311 -18.52 -4.42 -14.53
N ASN A 312 -17.77 -5.44 -14.14
CA ASN A 312 -16.34 -5.28 -13.89
C ASN A 312 -15.60 -4.92 -15.19
N PRO A 313 -14.71 -3.92 -15.17
CA PRO A 313 -13.97 -3.50 -16.35
C PRO A 313 -12.90 -4.53 -16.70
N VAL A 314 -12.75 -4.85 -17.99
CA VAL A 314 -11.80 -5.85 -18.47
C VAL A 314 -10.55 -5.16 -19.01
N LYS A 315 -9.37 -5.61 -18.61
CA LYS A 315 -8.07 -5.14 -19.11
C LYS A 315 -7.24 -6.34 -19.54
N THR A 316 -6.80 -6.36 -20.81
CA THR A 316 -6.04 -7.49 -21.39
C THR A 316 -4.82 -7.83 -20.53
N GLY A 317 -4.64 -9.12 -20.23
CA GLY A 317 -3.50 -9.60 -19.45
C GLY A 317 -3.55 -9.29 -17.95
N HIS A 318 -4.67 -8.80 -17.45
CA HIS A 318 -4.84 -8.44 -16.04
C HIS A 318 -6.12 -9.04 -15.45
N THR A 319 -6.09 -9.29 -14.14
CA THR A 319 -7.26 -9.67 -13.34
C THR A 319 -7.75 -8.46 -12.56
N PHE A 320 -9.06 -8.17 -12.64
CA PHE A 320 -9.68 -7.09 -11.88
C PHE A 320 -9.71 -7.43 -10.39
N ALA A 321 -9.14 -6.56 -9.56
CA ALA A 321 -9.01 -6.78 -8.12
C ALA A 321 -10.05 -6.03 -7.28
N GLY A 322 -10.69 -5.00 -7.82
CA GLY A 322 -11.72 -4.23 -7.13
C GLY A 322 -11.71 -2.75 -7.48
N TRP A 323 -12.71 -2.04 -6.97
CA TRP A 323 -12.86 -0.60 -7.06
C TRP A 323 -12.36 0.08 -5.79
N TYR A 324 -11.74 1.24 -5.91
CA TYR A 324 -11.20 2.00 -4.78
C TYR A 324 -11.63 3.47 -4.89
N THR A 325 -11.76 4.17 -3.76
CA THR A 325 -12.18 5.58 -3.75
C THR A 325 -11.07 6.56 -4.14
N GLU A 326 -9.84 6.08 -4.30
CA GLU A 326 -8.71 6.88 -4.73
C GLU A 326 -7.66 6.05 -5.49
N SER A 327 -6.84 6.73 -6.29
CA SER A 327 -5.81 6.10 -7.14
C SER A 327 -4.64 5.46 -6.38
N THR A 328 -4.51 5.72 -5.07
CA THR A 328 -3.53 5.03 -4.21
C THR A 328 -4.00 3.66 -3.75
N PHE A 329 -5.24 3.27 -4.09
CA PHE A 329 -5.83 1.97 -3.79
C PHE A 329 -5.79 1.57 -2.31
N THR A 330 -6.10 2.52 -1.42
CA THR A 330 -6.06 2.31 0.03
C THR A 330 -7.42 1.86 0.57
N ASN A 331 -8.49 2.53 0.14
CA ASN A 331 -9.86 2.30 0.57
C ASN A 331 -10.64 1.55 -0.52
N LEU A 332 -10.96 0.28 -0.24
CA LEU A 332 -11.77 -0.56 -1.12
C LEU A 332 -13.23 -0.09 -1.09
N PHE A 333 -13.86 -0.02 -2.27
CA PHE A 333 -15.29 0.21 -2.44
C PHE A 333 -15.93 -1.03 -3.05
N VAL A 334 -16.82 -1.68 -2.32
CA VAL A 334 -17.50 -2.93 -2.70
C VAL A 334 -18.85 -2.61 -3.34
N ILE A 335 -18.88 -2.57 -4.67
CA ILE A 335 -20.12 -2.37 -5.43
C ILE A 335 -21.16 -3.44 -5.08
N GLY A 336 -22.40 -3.00 -4.87
CA GLY A 336 -23.51 -3.84 -4.40
C GLY A 336 -23.60 -3.98 -2.88
N THR A 337 -22.65 -3.42 -2.12
CA THR A 337 -22.65 -3.43 -0.65
C THR A 337 -22.45 -2.03 -0.07
N ASP A 338 -21.41 -1.33 -0.53
CA ASP A 338 -21.09 0.01 -0.06
C ASP A 338 -21.99 1.06 -0.72
N THR A 339 -22.21 2.17 -0.02
CA THR A 339 -23.05 3.28 -0.45
C THR A 339 -22.33 4.61 -0.23
N THR A 340 -22.81 5.68 -0.87
CA THR A 340 -22.25 7.03 -0.71
C THR A 340 -23.34 8.08 -0.80
N ASN A 341 -23.18 9.17 -0.05
CA ASN A 341 -24.03 10.35 -0.11
C ASN A 341 -23.37 11.54 -0.82
N ILE A 342 -22.18 11.34 -1.39
CA ILE A 342 -21.48 12.32 -2.22
C ILE A 342 -21.06 11.71 -3.56
N SER A 343 -21.01 12.54 -4.60
CA SER A 343 -20.44 12.16 -5.90
C SER A 343 -18.95 11.84 -5.76
N LEU A 344 -18.49 10.76 -6.40
CA LEU A 344 -17.09 10.32 -6.32
C LEU A 344 -16.62 9.60 -7.59
N THR A 345 -15.30 9.41 -7.68
CA THR A 345 -14.66 8.60 -8.73
C THR A 345 -14.15 7.30 -8.13
N LEU A 346 -14.54 6.16 -8.72
CA LEU A 346 -14.01 4.86 -8.39
C LEU A 346 -12.87 4.48 -9.34
N TYR A 347 -11.76 4.03 -8.78
CA TYR A 347 -10.54 3.66 -9.49
C TYR A 347 -10.40 2.14 -9.54
N ALA A 348 -10.29 1.59 -10.75
CA ALA A 348 -10.13 0.17 -10.98
C ALA A 348 -8.70 -0.28 -10.65
N LYS A 349 -8.56 -1.26 -9.77
CA LYS A 349 -7.27 -1.91 -9.50
C LYS A 349 -7.14 -3.21 -10.28
N TYR A 350 -5.96 -3.42 -10.85
CA TYR A 350 -5.62 -4.62 -11.62
C TYR A 350 -4.40 -5.33 -11.07
N ILE A 351 -4.40 -6.66 -11.14
CA ILE A 351 -3.25 -7.52 -10.88
C ILE A 351 -2.80 -8.12 -12.22
N PRO A 352 -1.55 -7.87 -12.68
CA PRO A 352 -1.03 -8.51 -13.89
C PRO A 352 -1.09 -10.04 -13.80
N ASN A 353 -1.60 -10.69 -14.84
CA ASN A 353 -1.66 -12.15 -14.89
C ASN A 353 -0.25 -12.73 -14.94
N THR A 354 -0.07 -13.93 -14.39
CA THR A 354 1.20 -14.65 -14.41
C THR A 354 1.13 -15.79 -15.42
N TYR A 355 2.17 -15.93 -16.22
CA TYR A 355 2.32 -16.97 -17.24
C TYR A 355 3.54 -17.84 -16.96
N THR A 356 3.47 -19.08 -17.40
CA THR A 356 4.52 -20.08 -17.22
C THR A 356 5.34 -20.20 -18.50
N ILE A 357 6.66 -20.08 -18.36
CA ILE A 357 7.62 -20.30 -19.44
C ILE A 357 8.30 -21.63 -19.17
N THR A 358 8.01 -22.61 -20.03
CA THR A 358 8.54 -23.96 -19.95
C THR A 358 9.72 -24.11 -20.88
N PHE A 359 10.75 -24.81 -20.41
CA PHE A 359 11.97 -25.05 -21.17
C PHE A 359 12.11 -26.55 -21.42
N VAL A 360 12.18 -26.92 -22.70
CA VAL A 360 12.39 -28.29 -23.16
C VAL A 360 13.83 -28.40 -23.66
N THR A 361 14.58 -29.33 -23.08
CA THR A 361 16.00 -29.50 -23.38
C THR A 361 16.37 -30.98 -23.32
N GLU A 362 17.25 -31.39 -24.22
CA GLU A 362 17.91 -32.71 -24.19
C GLU A 362 19.18 -32.71 -23.32
N GLY A 363 19.59 -31.55 -22.82
CA GLY A 363 20.74 -31.39 -21.93
C GLY A 363 20.33 -31.32 -20.46
N SER A 364 20.99 -30.45 -19.70
CA SER A 364 20.63 -30.17 -18.30
C SER A 364 19.20 -29.63 -18.20
N ALA A 365 18.37 -30.29 -17.39
CA ALA A 365 16.99 -29.85 -17.16
C ALA A 365 16.94 -28.40 -16.65
N VAL A 366 16.00 -27.64 -17.19
CA VAL A 366 15.77 -26.25 -16.81
C VAL A 366 14.37 -26.15 -16.21
N ASN A 367 14.29 -25.63 -14.98
CA ASN A 367 13.01 -25.44 -14.32
C ASN A 367 12.18 -24.36 -15.06
N PRO A 368 10.85 -24.54 -15.17
CA PRO A 368 9.98 -23.48 -15.63
C PRO A 368 10.11 -22.22 -14.78
N ILE A 369 9.93 -21.07 -15.39
CA ILE A 369 9.86 -19.78 -14.70
C ILE A 369 8.47 -19.17 -14.85
N SER A 370 8.13 -18.28 -13.93
CA SER A 370 6.89 -17.49 -14.00
C SER A 370 7.21 -16.04 -14.31
N ALA A 371 6.45 -15.43 -15.20
CA ALA A 371 6.58 -14.02 -15.56
C ALA A 371 5.21 -13.34 -15.60
N THR A 372 5.15 -12.07 -15.21
CA THR A 372 3.91 -11.28 -15.28
C THR A 372 3.67 -10.76 -16.70
N TYR A 373 2.40 -10.53 -17.04
CA TYR A 373 2.02 -9.94 -18.33
C TYR A 373 2.81 -8.66 -18.63
N GLY A 374 3.35 -8.55 -19.85
CA GLY A 374 4.12 -7.39 -20.31
C GLY A 374 5.58 -7.32 -19.84
N SER A 375 6.00 -8.20 -18.92
CA SER A 375 7.39 -8.31 -18.47
C SER A 375 8.26 -9.07 -19.48
N THR A 376 9.58 -8.94 -19.34
CA THR A 376 10.58 -9.72 -20.09
C THR A 376 11.36 -10.61 -19.12
N PHE A 377 11.98 -11.66 -19.64
CA PHE A 377 12.82 -12.58 -18.87
C PHE A 377 14.14 -12.85 -19.57
N THR A 378 15.15 -13.32 -18.83
CA THR A 378 16.42 -13.76 -19.38
C THR A 378 16.32 -15.23 -19.78
N LEU A 379 16.86 -15.56 -20.96
CA LEU A 379 16.92 -16.96 -21.38
C LEU A 379 17.93 -17.72 -20.52
N PRO A 380 17.54 -18.88 -19.95
CA PRO A 380 18.45 -19.69 -19.17
C PRO A 380 19.49 -20.35 -20.07
N VAL A 381 20.65 -20.65 -19.49
CA VAL A 381 21.65 -21.51 -20.13
C VAL A 381 21.29 -22.98 -19.92
N SER A 382 21.55 -23.81 -20.92
CA SER A 382 21.43 -25.26 -20.82
C SER A 382 22.67 -25.88 -21.47
N SER A 383 23.21 -26.94 -20.85
CA SER A 383 24.43 -27.60 -21.31
C SER A 383 24.14 -29.05 -21.69
N LYS A 384 24.73 -29.50 -22.79
CA LYS A 384 24.73 -30.88 -23.26
C LYS A 384 26.18 -31.24 -23.63
N GLU A 385 26.73 -32.30 -23.04
CA GLU A 385 28.13 -32.70 -23.25
C GLU A 385 28.41 -32.91 -24.74
N GLY A 386 29.47 -32.27 -25.25
CA GLY A 386 29.84 -32.33 -26.67
C GLY A 386 29.04 -31.44 -27.61
N PHE A 387 28.17 -30.56 -27.09
CA PHE A 387 27.36 -29.63 -27.89
C PHE A 387 27.44 -28.19 -27.36
N VAL A 388 27.18 -27.23 -28.26
CA VAL A 388 26.97 -25.81 -27.95
C VAL A 388 25.49 -25.48 -28.11
N LEU A 389 24.93 -24.72 -27.16
CA LEU A 389 23.56 -24.20 -27.27
C LEU A 389 23.52 -23.09 -28.32
N GLU A 390 22.84 -23.32 -29.43
CA GLU A 390 22.66 -22.33 -30.50
C GLU A 390 21.60 -21.28 -30.12
N GLY A 391 20.57 -21.72 -29.37
CA GLY A 391 19.51 -20.87 -28.87
C GLY A 391 18.25 -21.62 -28.47
N TRP A 392 17.21 -20.84 -28.18
CA TRP A 392 15.88 -21.32 -27.82
C TRP A 392 14.90 -21.07 -28.97
N TYR A 393 13.99 -22.01 -29.22
CA TYR A 393 13.05 -22.00 -30.34
C TYR A 393 11.62 -22.21 -29.85
N LEU A 394 10.64 -21.72 -30.62
CA LEU A 394 9.21 -21.86 -30.28
C LEU A 394 8.63 -23.22 -30.69
N ASP A 395 9.36 -23.97 -31.50
CA ASP A 395 8.95 -25.26 -32.06
C ASP A 395 10.07 -26.29 -31.93
N ILE A 396 9.67 -27.57 -31.90
CA ILE A 396 10.59 -28.70 -31.74
C ILE A 396 11.40 -28.99 -33.02
N GLU A 397 10.93 -28.52 -34.18
CA GLU A 397 11.63 -28.60 -35.46
C GLU A 397 12.73 -27.53 -35.62
N PHE A 398 12.86 -26.62 -34.65
CA PHE A 398 13.82 -25.53 -34.61
C PHE A 398 13.74 -24.59 -35.83
N ILE A 399 12.52 -24.32 -36.30
CA ILE A 399 12.26 -23.43 -37.45
C ILE A 399 12.22 -21.96 -36.98
N GLN A 400 11.56 -21.69 -35.86
CA GLN A 400 11.32 -20.34 -35.35
C GLN A 400 12.15 -20.06 -34.10
N LYS A 401 13.31 -19.41 -34.31
CA LYS A 401 14.18 -18.95 -33.21
C LYS A 401 13.45 -17.91 -32.36
N TYR A 402 13.43 -18.13 -31.05
CA TYR A 402 12.83 -17.22 -30.10
C TYR A 402 13.80 -16.08 -29.76
N THR A 403 13.30 -14.84 -29.83
CA THR A 403 13.96 -13.66 -29.28
C THR A 403 13.14 -13.14 -28.12
N VAL A 404 13.80 -12.67 -27.06
CA VAL A 404 13.10 -12.18 -25.86
C VAL A 404 12.14 -11.05 -26.22
N THR A 405 10.84 -11.31 -26.04
CA THR A 405 9.76 -10.34 -26.17
C THR A 405 8.96 -10.26 -24.87
N GLN A 406 8.01 -9.32 -24.79
CA GLN A 406 7.09 -9.24 -23.66
C GLN A 406 6.24 -10.51 -23.57
N VAL A 407 6.02 -10.98 -22.34
CA VAL A 407 5.21 -12.17 -22.07
C VAL A 407 3.74 -11.82 -22.11
N THR A 408 2.99 -12.47 -22.99
CA THR A 408 1.53 -12.28 -23.14
C THR A 408 0.73 -13.56 -22.96
N SER A 409 1.38 -14.71 -22.91
CA SER A 409 0.80 -16.04 -22.76
C SER A 409 1.85 -17.01 -22.19
N ASP A 410 1.42 -18.22 -21.86
CA ASP A 410 2.36 -19.32 -21.60
C ASP A 410 3.22 -19.58 -22.83
N LEU A 411 4.47 -19.96 -22.60
CA LEU A 411 5.46 -20.25 -23.64
C LEU A 411 6.12 -21.59 -23.36
N THR A 412 6.40 -22.34 -24.42
CA THR A 412 7.28 -23.50 -24.37
C THR A 412 8.44 -23.25 -25.33
N LEU A 413 9.67 -23.32 -24.82
CA LEU A 413 10.88 -23.05 -25.56
C LEU A 413 11.75 -24.30 -25.64
N TYR A 414 12.24 -24.60 -26.84
CA TYR A 414 13.04 -25.79 -27.15
C TYR A 414 14.50 -25.40 -27.36
N ALA A 415 15.42 -26.02 -26.61
CA ALA A 415 16.85 -25.79 -26.75
C ALA A 415 17.40 -26.50 -27.99
N LYS A 416 18.02 -25.75 -28.91
CA LYS A 416 18.74 -26.31 -30.06
C LYS A 416 20.22 -26.42 -29.74
N PHE A 417 20.74 -27.64 -29.82
CA PHE A 417 22.16 -27.94 -29.62
C PHE A 417 22.84 -28.27 -30.95
N GLU A 418 24.01 -27.70 -31.19
CA GLU A 418 24.88 -28.04 -32.32
C GLU A 418 26.14 -28.74 -31.82
N ILE A 419 26.60 -29.76 -32.53
CA ILE A 419 27.77 -30.55 -32.10
C ILE A 419 29.00 -29.65 -32.04
N LEU A 420 29.79 -29.78 -30.98
CA LEU A 420 31.01 -29.00 -30.81
C LEU A 420 32.05 -29.50 -31.82
N MET A 421 32.73 -28.58 -32.50
CA MET A 421 33.79 -28.88 -33.45
C MET A 421 35.15 -28.55 -32.82
N HIS A 422 36.11 -29.46 -32.95
CA HIS A 422 37.49 -29.26 -32.48
C HIS A 422 38.44 -29.12 -33.67
N PRO A 423 39.31 -28.10 -33.69
CA PRO A 423 40.36 -28.03 -34.68
C PRO A 423 41.43 -29.08 -34.40
N VAL A 424 41.84 -29.77 -35.46
CA VAL A 424 43.04 -30.61 -35.48
C VAL A 424 44.04 -29.99 -36.44
N ASP A 425 45.14 -29.49 -35.89
CA ASP A 425 46.19 -28.83 -36.65
C ASP A 425 47.34 -29.79 -36.91
N PHE A 426 47.77 -29.87 -38.17
CA PHE A 426 48.87 -30.70 -38.62
C PHE A 426 50.09 -29.84 -38.90
N TYR A 427 51.17 -30.08 -38.17
CA TYR A 427 52.43 -29.36 -38.25
C TYR A 427 53.48 -30.18 -39.00
N VAL A 428 54.07 -29.59 -40.04
CA VAL A 428 55.19 -30.13 -40.83
C VAL A 428 56.31 -29.08 -40.77
N ASP A 429 57.52 -29.50 -40.39
CA ASP A 429 58.69 -28.61 -40.24
C ASP A 429 58.44 -27.36 -39.36
N GLY A 430 57.60 -27.52 -38.33
CA GLY A 430 57.27 -26.45 -37.37
C GLY A 430 56.24 -25.43 -37.88
N ALA A 431 55.68 -25.61 -39.08
CA ALA A 431 54.61 -24.79 -39.62
C ALA A 431 53.32 -25.62 -39.79
N ILE A 432 52.15 -24.96 -39.70
CA ILE A 432 50.86 -25.62 -39.99
C ILE A 432 50.79 -25.92 -41.49
N ASP A 433 50.70 -27.20 -41.83
CA ASP A 433 50.50 -27.69 -43.20
C ASP A 433 49.00 -27.78 -43.53
N SER A 434 48.18 -28.24 -42.57
CA SER A 434 46.74 -28.37 -42.74
C SER A 434 46.01 -28.25 -41.40
N SER A 435 44.72 -27.91 -41.45
CA SER A 435 43.82 -27.90 -40.29
C SER A 435 42.47 -28.48 -40.68
N VAL A 436 41.89 -29.33 -39.84
CA VAL A 436 40.56 -29.93 -40.06
C VAL A 436 39.68 -29.72 -38.83
N LEU A 437 38.40 -29.47 -39.04
CA LEU A 437 37.41 -29.43 -37.96
C LEU A 437 36.81 -30.82 -37.79
N VAL A 438 36.87 -31.35 -36.58
CA VAL A 438 36.39 -32.69 -36.23
C VAL A 438 35.25 -32.58 -35.24
N GLU A 439 34.17 -33.32 -35.48
CA GLU A 439 33.05 -33.40 -34.55
C GLU A 439 33.47 -34.01 -33.21
N HIS A 440 33.03 -33.42 -32.10
CA HIS A 440 33.32 -33.91 -30.76
C HIS A 440 32.97 -35.40 -30.60
N GLY A 441 33.93 -36.18 -30.11
CA GLY A 441 33.79 -37.62 -29.89
C GLY A 441 33.96 -38.48 -31.14
N THR A 442 34.31 -37.90 -32.30
CA THR A 442 34.57 -38.62 -33.54
C THR A 442 36.06 -38.72 -33.88
N THR A 443 36.41 -39.65 -34.74
CA THR A 443 37.77 -39.81 -35.30
C THR A 443 37.88 -39.08 -36.64
N PHE A 444 39.10 -38.81 -37.07
CA PHE A 444 39.41 -38.25 -38.39
C PHE A 444 40.50 -39.09 -39.09
N ASP A 445 40.58 -38.97 -40.41
CA ASP A 445 41.59 -39.66 -41.20
C ASP A 445 42.92 -38.89 -41.18
N LEU A 446 44.02 -39.61 -40.90
CA LEU A 446 45.36 -39.07 -41.01
C LEU A 446 45.82 -39.10 -42.48
N TYR A 447 46.45 -38.03 -42.95
CA TYR A 447 47.15 -38.03 -44.23
C TYR A 447 48.65 -38.22 -44.03
N THR A 448 49.34 -38.63 -45.08
CA THR A 448 50.81 -38.70 -45.11
C THR A 448 51.35 -37.42 -45.73
N PRO A 449 52.11 -36.59 -44.99
CA PRO A 449 52.71 -35.38 -45.54
C PRO A 449 53.80 -35.73 -46.56
N ILE A 450 54.00 -34.86 -47.56
CA ILE A 450 55.00 -35.06 -48.62
C ILE A 450 56.34 -34.48 -48.13
N SER A 451 57.39 -35.30 -48.11
CA SER A 451 58.75 -34.89 -47.76
C SER A 451 59.80 -35.68 -48.55
N GLU A 452 61.02 -35.16 -48.63
CA GLU A 452 62.19 -35.87 -49.19
C GLU A 452 62.68 -37.00 -48.27
N PHE A 453 62.26 -36.99 -47.01
CA PHE A 453 62.58 -37.99 -45.99
C PHE A 453 61.39 -38.93 -45.72
N PRO A 454 61.61 -40.21 -45.38
CA PRO A 454 60.54 -41.14 -45.05
C PRO A 454 59.71 -40.67 -43.85
N PHE A 455 58.38 -40.60 -44.00
CA PHE A 455 57.46 -40.27 -42.91
C PHE A 455 57.35 -41.42 -41.90
N ILE A 456 57.57 -41.10 -40.62
CA ILE A 456 57.52 -42.06 -39.52
C ILE A 456 56.12 -42.12 -38.91
N GLY A 457 55.50 -40.95 -38.68
CA GLY A 457 54.20 -40.86 -38.04
C GLY A 457 53.87 -39.46 -37.54
N TRP A 458 52.62 -39.29 -37.12
CA TRP A 458 52.15 -38.10 -36.42
C TRP A 458 52.36 -38.27 -34.92
N TYR A 459 52.77 -37.22 -34.23
CA TYR A 459 53.02 -37.19 -32.80
C TYR A 459 52.18 -36.10 -32.15
N ILE A 460 51.72 -36.31 -30.91
CA ILE A 460 50.92 -35.30 -30.19
C ILE A 460 51.78 -34.18 -29.57
N ASP A 461 53.09 -34.30 -29.67
CA ASP A 461 54.07 -33.38 -29.12
C ASP A 461 55.18 -33.10 -30.15
N PRO A 462 55.73 -31.87 -30.17
CA PRO A 462 56.80 -31.49 -31.11
C PRO A 462 58.16 -32.13 -30.79
N SER A 463 58.31 -32.77 -29.62
CA SER A 463 59.51 -33.53 -29.25
C SER A 463 59.50 -34.97 -29.75
N PHE A 464 58.43 -35.38 -30.45
CA PHE A 464 58.25 -36.68 -31.05
C PHE A 464 58.36 -37.87 -30.07
N GLN A 465 57.91 -37.69 -28.82
CA GLN A 465 57.93 -38.75 -27.82
C GLN A 465 56.72 -39.67 -27.92
N THR A 466 55.54 -39.07 -28.12
CA THR A 466 54.26 -39.79 -28.08
C THR A 466 53.65 -39.82 -29.46
N ILE A 467 53.73 -40.99 -30.09
CA ILE A 467 53.08 -41.23 -31.37
C ILE A 467 51.56 -41.10 -31.20
N TYR A 468 50.91 -40.35 -32.08
CA TYR A 468 49.47 -40.25 -32.13
C TYR A 468 48.89 -41.53 -32.72
N THR A 469 48.03 -42.20 -31.95
CA THR A 469 47.18 -43.28 -32.43
C THR A 469 45.77 -42.74 -32.62
N PRO A 470 45.15 -42.91 -33.82
CA PRO A 470 43.80 -42.42 -34.10
C PRO A 470 42.81 -42.74 -32.98
N SER A 471 42.22 -41.69 -32.42
CA SER A 471 41.27 -41.76 -31.31
C SER A 471 40.24 -40.64 -31.44
N ALA A 472 39.13 -40.77 -30.72
CA ALA A 472 38.07 -39.77 -30.72
C ALA A 472 38.57 -38.43 -30.16
N VAL A 473 38.21 -37.33 -30.83
CA VAL A 473 38.65 -35.97 -30.49
C VAL A 473 37.65 -35.31 -29.55
N PHE A 474 38.06 -34.97 -28.34
CA PHE A 474 37.21 -34.31 -27.33
C PHE A 474 37.62 -32.86 -27.04
N GLN A 475 38.75 -32.41 -27.59
CA GLN A 475 39.33 -31.08 -27.44
C GLN A 475 40.21 -30.74 -28.66
N PRO A 476 40.62 -29.48 -28.87
CA PRO A 476 41.61 -29.13 -29.88
C PRO A 476 42.87 -30.01 -29.80
N LEU A 477 43.39 -30.42 -30.96
CA LEU A 477 44.53 -31.34 -31.06
C LEU A 477 45.59 -30.79 -32.03
N SER A 478 46.86 -30.89 -31.68
CA SER A 478 47.96 -30.56 -32.58
C SER A 478 48.81 -31.81 -32.83
N LEU A 479 49.07 -32.10 -34.10
CA LEU A 479 49.84 -33.24 -34.54
C LEU A 479 51.10 -32.79 -35.28
N TYR A 480 52.24 -33.38 -34.97
CA TYR A 480 53.55 -33.02 -35.51
C TYR A 480 54.11 -34.18 -36.33
N ALA A 481 54.50 -33.91 -37.58
CA ALA A 481 55.06 -34.91 -38.48
C ALA A 481 56.52 -35.22 -38.14
N LYS A 482 56.86 -36.49 -37.92
CA LYS A 482 58.26 -36.94 -37.81
C LYS A 482 58.71 -37.61 -39.11
N PHE A 483 59.90 -37.24 -39.58
CA PHE A 483 60.56 -37.88 -40.72
C PHE A 483 61.91 -38.49 -40.31
N ASP A 484 62.40 -39.46 -41.08
CA ASP A 484 63.70 -40.12 -40.87
C ASP A 484 64.83 -39.35 -41.60
N ASP A 485 65.34 -38.29 -40.97
CA ASP A 485 66.29 -37.34 -41.56
C ASP A 485 67.72 -37.40 -40.96
N ASN A 486 68.01 -38.39 -40.10
CA ASN A 486 69.25 -38.54 -39.33
C ASN A 486 69.60 -37.37 -38.38
N GLN A 487 68.63 -36.53 -38.02
CA GLN A 487 68.80 -35.46 -37.03
C GLN A 487 68.21 -35.85 -35.66
N TYR A 488 68.82 -35.35 -34.60
CA TYR A 488 68.31 -35.44 -33.23
C TYR A 488 67.77 -34.09 -32.78
N ALA A 489 66.65 -34.12 -32.07
CA ALA A 489 66.04 -32.95 -31.48
C ALA A 489 66.68 -32.61 -30.13
N VAL A 490 67.11 -31.36 -29.97
CA VAL A 490 67.58 -30.79 -28.70
C VAL A 490 66.57 -29.75 -28.26
N VAL A 491 65.86 -30.03 -27.18
CA VAL A 491 64.76 -29.20 -26.68
C VAL A 491 65.19 -28.55 -25.36
N TYR A 492 65.21 -27.21 -25.35
CA TYR A 492 65.47 -26.42 -24.16
C TYR A 492 64.13 -25.95 -23.56
N TYR A 493 63.92 -26.21 -22.28
CA TYR A 493 62.74 -25.74 -21.54
C TYR A 493 62.99 -24.41 -20.83
N ASP A 494 61.91 -23.68 -20.55
CA ASP A 494 61.95 -22.46 -19.73
C ASP A 494 62.21 -22.73 -18.25
N GLY A 495 62.43 -21.66 -17.47
CA GLY A 495 62.76 -21.76 -16.04
C GLY A 495 61.71 -22.44 -15.17
N ASP A 496 60.48 -22.50 -15.65
CA ASP A 496 59.32 -23.08 -14.98
C ASP A 496 58.92 -24.45 -15.55
N LEU A 497 59.69 -24.97 -16.53
CA LEU A 497 59.45 -26.23 -17.23
C LEU A 497 58.07 -26.32 -17.89
N SER A 498 57.47 -25.17 -18.17
CA SER A 498 56.10 -25.02 -18.62
C SER A 498 55.99 -24.87 -20.13
N SER A 499 57.06 -24.37 -20.76
CA SER A 499 57.11 -24.14 -22.20
C SER A 499 58.51 -24.43 -22.75
N ILE A 500 58.56 -24.64 -24.06
CA ILE A 500 59.81 -24.86 -24.78
C ILE A 500 60.39 -23.50 -25.16
N LEU A 501 61.60 -23.18 -24.68
CA LEU A 501 62.34 -21.98 -25.07
C LEU A 501 62.88 -22.09 -26.50
N LYS A 502 63.40 -23.27 -26.86
CA LYS A 502 64.03 -23.49 -28.17
C LYS A 502 64.08 -24.96 -28.51
N ILE A 503 63.77 -25.29 -29.76
CA ILE A 503 64.09 -26.59 -30.36
C ILE A 503 65.19 -26.37 -31.38
N SER A 504 66.19 -27.25 -31.40
CA SER A 504 67.23 -27.28 -32.42
C SER A 504 67.41 -28.71 -32.92
N TYR A 505 67.51 -28.88 -34.23
CA TYR A 505 67.78 -30.18 -34.84
C TYR A 505 69.25 -30.26 -35.25
N VAL A 506 69.90 -31.38 -34.95
CA VAL A 506 71.34 -31.54 -35.13
C VAL A 506 71.69 -32.96 -35.59
N ASN A 507 72.58 -33.06 -36.58
CA ASN A 507 73.08 -34.37 -37.02
C ASN A 507 73.91 -35.04 -35.93
N TYR A 508 73.95 -36.38 -35.94
CA TYR A 508 74.76 -37.20 -35.04
C TYR A 508 76.17 -36.64 -34.81
N GLY A 509 76.53 -36.43 -33.55
CA GLY A 509 77.87 -36.04 -33.11
C GLY A 509 78.22 -34.56 -33.31
N LEU A 510 77.28 -33.71 -33.72
CA LEU A 510 77.48 -32.26 -33.79
C LEU A 510 76.96 -31.57 -32.51
N SER A 511 77.44 -30.34 -32.28
CA SER A 511 77.09 -29.53 -31.12
C SER A 511 75.95 -28.56 -31.42
N VAL A 512 75.13 -28.24 -30.41
CA VAL A 512 74.09 -27.19 -30.47
C VAL A 512 74.47 -26.05 -29.54
N LEU A 513 74.35 -24.80 -30.01
CA LEU A 513 74.52 -23.62 -29.15
C LEU A 513 73.27 -23.44 -28.26
N PRO A 514 73.45 -23.41 -26.93
CA PRO A 514 72.34 -23.15 -26.02
C PRO A 514 71.73 -21.77 -26.25
N PRO A 515 70.45 -21.58 -25.87
CA PRO A 515 69.83 -20.25 -25.84
C PRO A 515 70.47 -19.38 -24.74
N GLU A 516 70.06 -18.11 -24.66
CA GLU A 516 70.44 -17.23 -23.55
C GLU A 516 70.01 -17.81 -22.20
N ASP A 517 70.68 -17.40 -21.13
CA ASP A 517 70.44 -17.87 -19.76
C ASP A 517 68.95 -17.81 -19.41
N ALA A 518 68.41 -18.94 -18.94
CA ALA A 518 67.00 -19.01 -18.60
C ALA A 518 66.71 -18.13 -17.38
N THR A 519 65.59 -17.42 -17.42
CA THR A 519 65.09 -16.66 -16.26
C THR A 519 64.02 -17.47 -15.54
N LYS A 520 64.00 -17.39 -14.21
CA LYS A 520 62.93 -17.91 -13.37
C LYS A 520 62.44 -16.80 -12.45
N THR A 521 61.14 -16.65 -12.35
CA THR A 521 60.54 -15.59 -11.53
C THR A 521 60.77 -15.91 -10.04
N SER A 522 61.23 -14.92 -9.27
CA SER A 522 61.30 -15.03 -7.82
C SER A 522 59.92 -15.30 -7.22
N SER A 523 59.87 -16.13 -6.19
CA SER A 523 58.67 -16.31 -5.36
C SER A 523 58.66 -15.29 -4.21
N LEU A 524 57.64 -15.33 -3.36
CA LEU A 524 57.56 -14.44 -2.20
C LEU A 524 58.71 -14.69 -1.20
N SER A 525 59.17 -15.95 -1.10
CA SER A 525 60.20 -16.37 -0.16
C SER A 525 61.54 -16.73 -0.80
N PHE A 526 61.67 -16.78 -2.13
CA PHE A 526 62.91 -17.15 -2.80
C PHE A 526 63.25 -16.34 -4.05
N ASP A 527 64.54 -16.06 -4.21
CA ASP A 527 65.15 -15.64 -5.48
C ASP A 527 65.82 -16.84 -6.18
N PHE A 528 65.73 -16.89 -7.51
CA PHE A 528 66.32 -17.94 -8.35
C PHE A 528 67.40 -17.36 -9.27
N THR A 529 68.61 -17.91 -9.21
CA THR A 529 69.74 -17.51 -10.07
C THR A 529 70.13 -18.66 -10.99
N PHE A 530 70.17 -18.41 -12.31
CA PHE A 530 70.54 -19.44 -13.28
C PHE A 530 72.00 -19.88 -13.11
N ILE A 531 72.25 -21.18 -13.09
CA ILE A 531 73.60 -21.75 -12.90
C ILE A 531 74.06 -22.64 -14.06
N GLY A 532 73.17 -23.06 -14.96
CA GLY A 532 73.53 -23.85 -16.14
C GLY A 532 72.37 -24.65 -16.74
N TRP A 533 72.68 -25.42 -17.77
CA TRP A 533 71.74 -26.34 -18.42
C TRP A 533 72.05 -27.78 -17.99
N SER A 534 71.01 -28.59 -17.81
CA SER A 534 71.10 -29.94 -17.21
C SER A 534 71.92 -30.94 -18.03
N GLU A 535 72.08 -30.70 -19.33
CA GLU A 535 72.79 -31.60 -20.24
C GLU A 535 73.77 -30.82 -21.12
N SER A 536 74.90 -31.45 -21.45
CA SER A 536 75.86 -30.86 -22.38
C SER A 536 75.41 -31.06 -23.83
N THR A 537 75.41 -29.98 -24.60
CA THR A 537 75.12 -30.00 -26.04
C THR A 537 76.35 -29.94 -26.92
N SER A 538 77.53 -30.25 -26.37
CA SER A 538 78.77 -30.27 -27.13
C SER A 538 78.87 -31.46 -28.10
N PHE A 539 78.09 -32.52 -27.91
CA PHE A 539 78.10 -33.72 -28.74
C PHE A 539 76.77 -34.50 -28.63
N VAL A 540 75.87 -34.32 -29.59
CA VAL A 540 74.50 -34.87 -29.53
C VAL A 540 74.39 -36.17 -30.32
N THR A 541 74.03 -37.27 -29.66
CA THR A 541 73.92 -38.61 -30.28
C THR A 541 72.52 -39.23 -30.16
N GLN A 542 71.60 -38.53 -29.53
CA GLN A 542 70.21 -38.90 -29.31
C GLN A 542 69.41 -37.62 -29.07
N ASP A 543 68.09 -37.71 -29.07
CA ASP A 543 67.23 -36.59 -28.66
C ASP A 543 67.54 -36.21 -27.20
N LEU A 544 67.68 -34.92 -26.92
CA LEU A 544 68.01 -34.37 -25.60
C LEU A 544 66.91 -33.42 -25.14
N LEU A 545 66.46 -33.62 -23.90
CA LEU A 545 65.67 -32.64 -23.17
C LEU A 545 66.59 -31.93 -22.18
N ILE A 546 66.62 -30.61 -22.25
CA ILE A 546 67.57 -29.79 -21.53
C ILE A 546 66.82 -28.80 -20.66
N TYR A 547 67.07 -28.91 -19.36
CA TYR A 547 66.38 -28.15 -18.34
C TYR A 547 67.32 -27.11 -17.75
N PRO A 548 66.85 -25.89 -17.48
CA PRO A 548 67.65 -24.89 -16.80
C PRO A 548 67.78 -25.25 -15.31
N GLU A 549 68.99 -25.15 -14.78
CA GLU A 549 69.31 -25.34 -13.37
C GLU A 549 69.44 -23.97 -12.69
N PHE A 550 68.88 -23.86 -11.48
CA PHE A 550 68.89 -22.62 -10.69
C PHE A 550 69.42 -22.88 -9.28
N ASP A 551 70.23 -21.93 -8.77
CA ASP A 551 70.50 -21.79 -7.35
C ASP A 551 69.35 -21.01 -6.70
N ARG A 552 68.87 -21.50 -5.55
CA ARG A 552 67.69 -20.99 -4.85
C ARG A 552 68.11 -20.33 -3.53
N GLN A 553 67.74 -19.07 -3.31
CA GLN A 553 68.12 -18.29 -2.14
C GLN A 553 66.91 -17.79 -1.36
N TYR A 554 66.85 -18.09 -0.05
CA TYR A 554 65.74 -17.70 0.83
C TYR A 554 65.81 -16.22 1.22
N ILE A 555 64.64 -15.56 1.26
CA ILE A 555 64.48 -14.16 1.66
C ILE A 555 64.08 -14.11 3.16
N PRO A 556 64.99 -13.71 4.08
CA PRO A 556 64.82 -13.90 5.54
C PRO A 556 63.63 -13.19 6.20
N ASP A 557 63.08 -12.17 5.56
CA ASP A 557 61.98 -11.36 6.09
C ASP A 557 60.66 -11.56 5.34
N SER A 558 60.55 -12.60 4.51
CA SER A 558 59.36 -12.85 3.69
C SER A 558 58.12 -13.34 4.46
N ILE A 559 58.28 -13.75 5.74
CA ILE A 559 57.21 -14.37 6.53
C ILE A 559 57.03 -13.61 7.85
N HIS A 560 55.77 -13.36 8.22
CA HIS A 560 55.42 -12.58 9.41
C HIS A 560 54.39 -13.30 10.30
N LEU A 561 54.35 -12.95 11.59
CA LEU A 561 53.31 -13.43 12.51
C LEU A 561 52.00 -12.67 12.28
N LEU A 562 50.88 -13.37 12.12
CA LEU A 562 49.55 -12.75 11.99
C LEU A 562 48.99 -12.34 13.37
N PRO A 563 48.08 -11.37 13.52
CA PRO A 563 47.56 -10.96 14.83
C PRO A 563 46.90 -12.12 15.63
N SER A 564 47.16 -12.22 16.94
CA SER A 564 46.48 -13.16 17.87
C SER A 564 46.52 -12.64 19.32
N VAL A 565 45.74 -13.26 20.20
CA VAL A 565 45.62 -12.91 21.62
C VAL A 565 46.85 -13.40 22.39
N ASP A 566 47.69 -12.48 22.87
CA ASP A 566 48.94 -12.83 23.55
C ASP A 566 48.79 -12.95 25.09
N THR A 567 47.57 -12.88 25.63
CA THR A 567 47.29 -13.06 27.06
C THR A 567 45.91 -13.69 27.28
N ILE A 568 45.87 -14.81 28.02
CA ILE A 568 44.66 -15.55 28.38
C ILE A 568 44.55 -15.76 29.89
N VAL A 569 43.34 -15.94 30.41
CA VAL A 569 43.14 -16.30 31.82
C VAL A 569 43.33 -17.80 32.00
N GLN A 570 43.84 -18.21 33.16
CA GLN A 570 44.04 -19.62 33.52
C GLN A 570 42.77 -20.44 33.27
N GLY A 571 42.88 -21.47 32.43
CA GLY A 571 41.79 -22.35 32.00
C GLY A 571 41.08 -21.94 30.71
N GLU A 572 41.40 -20.78 30.12
CA GLU A 572 40.90 -20.39 28.79
C GLU A 572 41.75 -21.00 27.68
N ALA A 573 41.10 -21.44 26.60
CA ALA A 573 41.82 -21.92 25.41
C ALA A 573 42.49 -20.75 24.68
N TRP A 574 43.72 -20.96 24.20
CA TRP A 574 44.42 -20.00 23.33
C TRP A 574 44.19 -20.35 21.86
N GLU A 575 43.86 -19.35 21.04
CA GLU A 575 43.70 -19.49 19.59
C GLU A 575 44.93 -18.97 18.85
N ASP A 576 45.55 -19.85 18.06
CA ASP A 576 46.74 -19.55 17.28
C ASP A 576 46.40 -18.68 16.06
N GLY A 577 47.02 -17.49 15.98
CA GLY A 577 46.89 -16.59 14.83
C GLY A 577 47.66 -17.04 13.59
N SER A 578 48.58 -17.99 13.72
CA SER A 578 49.47 -18.48 12.65
C SER A 578 50.45 -17.43 12.09
N ILE A 579 51.10 -17.76 10.97
CA ILE A 579 52.05 -16.95 10.20
C ILE A 579 51.54 -16.75 8.77
N ASP A 580 52.02 -15.68 8.14
CA ASP A 580 51.75 -15.32 6.76
C ASP A 580 52.68 -16.08 5.79
N ALA A 581 52.38 -17.36 5.56
CA ALA A 581 53.14 -18.24 4.68
C ALA A 581 52.37 -18.49 3.37
N GLU A 582 52.18 -17.44 2.57
CA GLU A 582 51.45 -17.48 1.29
C GLU A 582 52.25 -18.10 0.14
N ASP A 583 53.56 -18.29 0.31
CA ASP A 583 54.39 -18.95 -0.70
C ASP A 583 54.12 -20.47 -0.70
N PRO A 584 53.62 -21.05 -1.81
CA PRO A 584 53.31 -22.49 -1.87
C PRO A 584 54.56 -23.39 -1.81
N ILE A 585 55.77 -22.83 -1.89
CA ILE A 585 57.04 -23.57 -1.89
C ILE A 585 57.52 -23.87 -0.46
N ILE A 586 57.08 -23.10 0.54
CA ILE A 586 57.42 -23.31 1.95
C ILE A 586 56.32 -24.09 2.68
N THR A 587 56.69 -24.73 3.78
CA THR A 587 55.74 -25.25 4.76
C THR A 587 56.15 -24.79 6.15
N TYR A 588 55.30 -24.91 7.16
CA TYR A 588 55.71 -24.62 8.54
C TYR A 588 55.09 -25.60 9.52
N GLN A 589 55.74 -25.76 10.67
CA GLN A 589 55.23 -26.52 11.80
C GLN A 589 55.21 -25.66 13.06
N VAL A 590 54.10 -25.76 13.79
CA VAL A 590 53.94 -25.10 15.07
C VAL A 590 54.40 -26.02 16.19
N ARG A 591 55.35 -25.56 17.00
CA ARG A 591 55.80 -26.25 18.21
C ARG A 591 55.58 -25.37 19.43
N SER A 592 54.84 -25.88 20.41
CA SER A 592 54.53 -25.14 21.63
C SER A 592 54.35 -26.10 22.80
N ASP A 593 54.87 -25.69 23.96
CA ASP A 593 54.60 -26.31 25.26
C ASP A 593 53.56 -25.49 26.06
N LEU A 594 52.76 -24.65 25.39
CA LEU A 594 51.75 -23.81 26.03
C LEU A 594 50.81 -24.66 26.89
N ASN A 595 50.70 -24.30 28.16
CA ASN A 595 49.78 -24.91 29.10
C ASN A 595 48.87 -23.83 29.69
N SER A 596 47.63 -23.76 29.21
CA SER A 596 46.62 -22.79 29.64
C SER A 596 46.18 -22.96 31.10
N ASP A 597 46.47 -24.10 31.73
CA ASP A 597 46.06 -24.39 33.11
C ASP A 597 47.07 -23.89 34.14
N LEU A 598 48.26 -23.45 33.71
CA LEU A 598 49.34 -22.99 34.58
C LEU A 598 49.67 -21.52 34.26
N PRO A 599 49.55 -20.60 35.23
CA PRO A 599 49.97 -19.23 35.04
C PRO A 599 51.46 -19.15 34.70
N GLY A 600 51.81 -18.45 33.63
CA GLY A 600 53.17 -18.45 33.09
C GLY A 600 53.29 -17.78 31.74
N ARG A 601 54.52 -17.69 31.25
CA ARG A 601 54.86 -17.16 29.92
C ARG A 601 55.34 -18.30 29.04
N TYR A 602 54.63 -18.57 27.95
CA TYR A 602 54.90 -19.69 27.06
C TYR A 602 55.32 -19.17 25.68
N MET A 603 56.18 -19.94 25.01
CA MET A 603 56.68 -19.63 23.67
C MET A 603 56.08 -20.61 22.66
N VAL A 604 55.52 -20.07 21.59
CA VAL A 604 55.03 -20.80 20.42
C VAL A 604 56.02 -20.54 19.29
N TYR A 605 56.64 -21.59 18.78
CA TYR A 605 57.61 -21.54 17.69
C TYR A 605 56.94 -21.96 16.39
N TYR A 606 57.21 -21.23 15.31
CA TYR A 606 56.79 -21.55 13.96
C TYR A 606 58.06 -21.79 13.14
N ASP A 607 58.42 -23.05 12.97
CA ASP A 607 59.58 -23.45 12.17
C ASP A 607 59.14 -23.53 10.71
N ILE A 608 59.81 -22.76 9.85
CA ILE A 608 59.52 -22.65 8.40
C ILE A 608 60.49 -23.57 7.66
N TYR A 609 59.97 -24.34 6.72
CA TYR A 609 60.66 -25.40 6.01
C TYR A 609 60.61 -25.20 4.51
N ASP A 610 61.65 -25.71 3.86
CA ASP A 610 61.71 -26.01 2.43
C ASP A 610 62.13 -27.47 2.29
N GLY A 611 61.14 -28.32 1.97
CA GLY A 611 61.27 -29.77 2.14
C GLY A 611 61.53 -30.14 3.60
N GLU A 612 62.71 -30.72 3.88
CA GLU A 612 63.10 -31.16 5.23
C GLU A 612 64.03 -30.16 5.95
N VAL A 613 64.44 -29.07 5.28
CA VAL A 613 65.40 -28.10 5.83
C VAL A 613 64.65 -26.95 6.49
N ILE A 614 65.00 -26.63 7.74
CA ILE A 614 64.49 -25.43 8.44
C ILE A 614 65.22 -24.20 7.87
N LEU A 615 64.45 -23.25 7.38
CA LEU A 615 64.93 -21.99 6.82
C LEU A 615 64.93 -20.85 7.85
N ASP A 616 63.88 -20.77 8.66
CA ASP A 616 63.68 -19.71 9.65
C ASP A 616 62.73 -20.18 10.77
N THR A 617 62.75 -19.50 11.91
CA THR A 617 61.85 -19.76 13.04
C THR A 617 61.27 -18.45 13.57
N LYS A 618 59.95 -18.29 13.52
CA LYS A 618 59.25 -17.17 14.18
C LYS A 618 58.76 -17.60 15.57
N VAL A 619 58.73 -16.67 16.52
CA VAL A 619 58.36 -16.97 17.92
C VAL A 619 57.29 -16.01 18.41
N ARG A 620 56.17 -16.54 18.89
CA ARG A 620 55.13 -15.81 19.63
C ARG A 620 55.20 -16.12 21.11
N VAL A 621 54.85 -15.14 21.94
CA VAL A 621 54.81 -15.28 23.39
C VAL A 621 53.38 -15.12 23.89
N VAL A 622 52.88 -16.13 24.62
CA VAL A 622 51.54 -16.14 25.22
C VAL A 622 51.65 -16.12 26.75
N ASN A 623 50.91 -15.23 27.41
CA ASN A 623 50.88 -15.11 28.88
C ASN A 623 49.58 -15.69 29.46
N VAL A 624 49.68 -16.56 30.47
CA VAL A 624 48.54 -17.13 31.21
C VAL A 624 48.48 -16.48 32.59
N VAL A 625 47.34 -15.86 32.96
CA VAL A 625 47.17 -15.12 34.23
C VAL A 625 46.22 -15.85 35.21
N ALA A 626 46.51 -15.81 36.52
CA ALA A 626 45.77 -16.56 37.55
C ALA A 626 44.42 -15.90 37.99
N ILE A 627 43.46 -16.71 38.45
CA ILE A 627 42.17 -16.26 39.01
C ILE A 627 42.34 -15.79 40.47
N GLN A 628 41.87 -14.58 40.84
CA GLN A 628 41.87 -14.08 42.23
C GLN A 628 40.48 -14.18 42.90
N PRO A 629 40.35 -14.71 44.14
CA PRO A 629 39.08 -14.79 44.86
C PRO A 629 38.68 -13.46 45.54
N GLU A 630 37.41 -13.08 45.46
CA GLU A 630 36.88 -11.85 46.07
C GLU A 630 36.56 -12.05 47.58
N ILE A 631 37.32 -11.39 48.46
CA ILE A 631 37.14 -11.45 49.92
C ILE A 631 36.48 -10.17 50.43
N THR A 632 35.28 -10.27 51.00
CA THR A 632 34.49 -9.15 51.53
C THR A 632 34.29 -9.26 53.04
N ILE A 633 34.67 -8.21 53.79
CA ILE A 633 34.44 -8.07 55.23
C ILE A 633 33.33 -7.05 55.50
N THR A 634 32.33 -7.43 56.29
CA THR A 634 31.18 -6.59 56.66
C THR A 634 31.15 -6.37 58.18
N LEU A 635 31.23 -5.10 58.62
CA LEU A 635 31.23 -4.71 60.03
C LEU A 635 29.81 -4.73 60.61
N LYS A 636 29.63 -5.17 61.86
CA LYS A 636 28.34 -5.10 62.56
C LYS A 636 28.10 -3.73 63.21
N PRO A 637 26.83 -3.34 63.44
CA PRO A 637 26.48 -2.03 63.95
C PRO A 637 26.59 -1.93 65.49
N ASP A 638 27.72 -1.42 65.98
CA ASP A 638 27.94 -1.00 67.38
C ASP A 638 28.46 0.45 67.47
N VAL A 639 28.34 1.06 68.65
CA VAL A 639 28.61 2.49 68.91
C VAL A 639 30.05 2.88 68.57
N THR A 640 30.22 3.84 67.67
CA THR A 640 31.55 4.32 67.24
C THR A 640 32.08 5.48 68.07
N THR A 641 31.27 6.08 68.95
CA THR A 641 31.71 7.15 69.83
C THR A 641 31.23 6.90 71.25
N ILE A 642 32.15 6.89 72.20
CA ILE A 642 31.87 6.75 73.63
C ILE A 642 32.48 7.92 74.40
N ARG A 643 32.01 8.16 75.62
CA ARG A 643 32.58 9.18 76.52
C ARG A 643 33.61 8.54 77.44
N VAL A 644 34.60 9.34 77.87
CA VAL A 644 35.60 8.88 78.85
C VAL A 644 34.91 8.26 80.06
N GLY A 645 35.30 7.02 80.39
CA GLY A 645 34.76 6.19 81.48
C GLY A 645 33.57 5.28 81.12
N ALA A 646 33.04 5.36 79.88
CA ALA A 646 31.97 4.46 79.41
C ALA A 646 32.55 3.16 78.83
N ILE A 647 31.95 2.00 79.13
CA ILE A 647 32.45 0.71 78.62
C ILE A 647 32.06 0.53 77.15
N TYR A 648 33.06 0.40 76.27
CA TYR A 648 32.86 -0.03 74.89
C TYR A 648 32.73 -1.57 74.78
N SER A 649 31.76 -2.03 73.99
CA SER A 649 31.60 -3.43 73.56
C SER A 649 31.59 -3.48 72.04
N ASP A 650 32.31 -4.43 71.46
CA ASP A 650 32.42 -4.63 70.01
C ASP A 650 31.57 -5.82 69.56
N ASP A 651 30.63 -5.57 68.64
CA ASP A 651 29.74 -6.60 68.09
C ASP A 651 30.40 -7.43 66.98
N GLY A 652 31.56 -6.99 66.45
CA GLY A 652 32.41 -7.72 65.52
C GLY A 652 32.11 -7.49 64.04
N ALA A 653 32.53 -8.44 63.20
CA ALA A 653 32.35 -8.42 61.75
C ALA A 653 32.08 -9.83 61.19
N ILE A 654 31.59 -9.94 59.95
CA ILE A 654 31.40 -11.19 59.20
C ILE A 654 32.13 -11.13 57.84
N SER A 655 32.52 -12.29 57.30
CA SER A 655 33.18 -12.41 56.00
C SER A 655 32.42 -13.39 55.09
N ASN A 656 32.43 -13.16 53.78
CA ASN A 656 31.85 -14.10 52.80
C ASN A 656 32.66 -15.41 52.69
N VAL A 657 33.98 -15.34 52.93
CA VAL A 657 34.91 -16.48 52.92
C VAL A 657 35.91 -16.37 54.07
N GLY A 658 36.47 -17.49 54.52
CA GLY A 658 37.46 -17.52 55.60
C GLY A 658 36.95 -17.07 56.98
N THR A 659 37.81 -17.17 57.98
CA THR A 659 37.52 -16.77 59.36
C THR A 659 38.08 -15.38 59.66
N ILE A 660 37.31 -14.57 60.39
CA ILE A 660 37.76 -13.24 60.81
C ILE A 660 38.62 -13.34 62.06
N VAL A 661 39.79 -12.71 62.00
CA VAL A 661 40.64 -12.42 63.15
C VAL A 661 40.50 -10.94 63.51
N LYS A 662 40.07 -10.68 64.74
CA LYS A 662 39.97 -9.32 65.30
C LYS A 662 41.25 -8.96 66.04
N SER A 663 41.72 -7.73 65.87
CA SER A 663 42.83 -7.16 66.63
C SER A 663 42.55 -5.69 66.98
N GLY A 664 43.16 -5.20 68.06
CA GLY A 664 42.95 -3.84 68.58
C GLY A 664 42.13 -3.82 69.87
N THR A 665 42.38 -2.81 70.69
CA THR A 665 41.69 -2.58 71.96
C THR A 665 41.31 -1.11 72.07
N VAL A 666 40.20 -0.82 72.75
CA VAL A 666 39.77 0.55 73.06
C VAL A 666 40.07 0.80 74.53
N ASP A 667 40.84 1.84 74.81
CA ASP A 667 41.04 2.33 76.17
C ASP A 667 39.99 3.40 76.46
N ASN A 668 39.06 3.07 77.35
CA ASN A 668 37.87 3.88 77.58
C ASN A 668 38.13 5.07 78.53
N ASP A 669 39.29 5.12 79.18
CA ASP A 669 39.60 6.11 80.22
C ASP A 669 40.40 7.30 79.68
N ARG A 670 40.77 7.26 78.39
CA ARG A 670 41.56 8.31 77.75
C ARG A 670 40.92 8.73 76.44
N THR A 671 40.82 10.04 76.22
CA THR A 671 40.33 10.55 74.94
C THR A 671 41.28 10.23 73.80
N GLY A 672 40.71 9.83 72.67
CA GLY A 672 41.47 9.41 71.50
C GLY A 672 40.61 8.68 70.48
N VAL A 673 41.22 8.34 69.34
CA VAL A 673 40.62 7.46 68.33
C VAL A 673 41.33 6.12 68.42
N TYR A 674 40.56 5.07 68.65
CA TYR A 674 41.02 3.70 68.74
C TYR A 674 40.55 2.93 67.50
N THR A 675 41.33 1.94 67.08
CA THR A 675 41.01 1.13 65.91
C THR A 675 40.85 -0.32 66.28
N ILE A 676 39.75 -0.92 65.84
CA ILE A 676 39.58 -2.37 65.78
C ILE A 676 39.74 -2.80 64.32
N THR A 677 40.66 -3.71 64.05
CA THR A 677 40.93 -4.24 62.71
C THR A 677 40.48 -5.68 62.61
N TYR A 678 39.68 -5.98 61.58
CA TYR A 678 39.24 -7.32 61.22
C TYR A 678 39.98 -7.75 59.97
N THR A 679 40.65 -8.89 60.06
CA THR A 679 41.45 -9.45 58.98
C THR A 679 40.92 -10.83 58.61
N VAL A 680 40.79 -11.09 57.32
CA VAL A 680 40.47 -12.41 56.77
C VAL A 680 41.62 -12.84 55.90
N ASN A 681 42.15 -14.03 56.18
CA ASN A 681 43.10 -14.71 55.30
C ASN A 681 42.36 -15.89 54.67
N TYR A 682 42.24 -15.90 53.34
CA TYR A 682 41.64 -17.00 52.59
C TYR A 682 42.47 -17.29 51.34
N MET A 683 42.91 -18.55 51.21
CA MET A 683 43.73 -19.04 50.09
C MET A 683 44.98 -18.17 49.79
N GLY A 684 45.63 -17.64 50.83
CA GLY A 684 46.83 -16.81 50.68
C GLY A 684 46.58 -15.32 50.39
N PHE A 685 45.31 -14.93 50.18
CA PHE A 685 44.91 -13.53 50.04
C PHE A 685 44.40 -12.98 51.38
N THR A 686 44.79 -11.74 51.69
CA THR A 686 44.45 -11.06 52.94
C THR A 686 43.54 -9.86 52.64
N ALA A 687 42.33 -9.86 53.21
CA ALA A 687 41.49 -8.68 53.27
C ALA A 687 41.49 -8.11 54.69
N VAL A 688 41.53 -6.79 54.79
CA VAL A 688 41.55 -6.07 56.07
C VAL A 688 40.48 -4.99 56.05
N LYS A 689 39.73 -4.87 57.15
CA LYS A 689 38.79 -3.78 57.36
C LYS A 689 38.92 -3.23 58.77
N THR A 690 39.05 -1.91 58.88
CA THR A 690 39.29 -1.24 60.17
C THR A 690 38.08 -0.40 60.55
N LYS A 691 37.70 -0.50 61.83
CA LYS A 691 36.66 0.29 62.48
C LYS A 691 37.32 1.27 63.45
N TYR A 692 36.89 2.52 63.43
CA TYR A 692 37.37 3.58 64.32
C TYR A 692 36.35 3.84 65.44
N ILE A 693 36.84 3.91 66.69
CA ILE A 693 36.07 4.17 67.90
C ILE A 693 36.63 5.42 68.57
N TYR A 694 35.80 6.44 68.74
CA TYR A 694 36.17 7.75 69.26
C TYR A 694 35.80 7.84 70.74
N VAL A 695 36.78 8.10 71.60
CA VAL A 695 36.56 8.39 73.03
C VAL A 695 36.73 9.89 73.23
N VAL A 696 35.67 10.60 73.63
CA VAL A 696 35.63 12.08 73.67
C VAL A 696 35.32 12.64 75.07
N THR A 697 35.88 13.81 75.39
CA THR A 697 35.67 14.58 76.63
C THR A 697 34.43 15.48 76.54
N ALA A 698 33.80 15.79 77.67
CA ALA A 698 32.59 16.61 77.71
C ALA A 698 32.89 18.13 77.65
N SER A 699 32.29 18.80 76.65
CA SER A 699 31.95 20.25 76.53
C SER A 699 33.01 21.28 76.08
N GLY A 700 32.59 22.19 75.20
CA GLY A 700 33.17 23.53 74.99
C GLY A 700 33.11 24.09 73.56
N GLU A 701 32.05 24.85 73.25
CA GLU A 701 31.75 25.82 72.16
C GLU A 701 32.60 25.97 70.87
N TYR A 702 31.85 26.14 69.77
CA TYR A 702 32.22 26.19 68.35
C TYR A 702 32.92 27.48 67.87
N ILE A 703 33.77 27.34 66.83
CA ILE A 703 34.05 28.41 65.85
C ILE A 703 34.02 27.84 64.41
N ASN A 704 33.16 28.43 63.57
CA ASN A 704 33.03 28.12 62.14
C ASN A 704 34.14 28.80 61.32
N GLN A 705 34.80 28.06 60.42
CA GLN A 705 35.48 28.64 59.24
C GLN A 705 35.14 27.85 57.97
N THR A 706 34.76 28.59 56.94
CA THR A 706 34.43 28.15 55.58
C THR A 706 35.67 28.33 54.68
N MET A 707 36.08 27.32 53.91
CA MET A 707 37.16 27.42 52.91
C MET A 707 36.61 27.28 51.48
N TYR A 708 37.12 28.10 50.55
CA TYR A 708 36.83 28.11 49.12
C TYR A 708 38.09 27.72 48.32
N TYR A 709 37.96 26.96 47.23
CA TYR A 709 39.04 26.70 46.26
C TYR A 709 38.63 27.17 44.84
N LYS A 710 39.57 27.79 44.11
CA LYS A 710 39.43 28.37 42.75
C LYS A 710 40.19 27.54 41.69
N LYS A 711 39.60 27.41 40.48
CA LYS A 711 40.01 26.55 39.34
C LYS A 711 41.01 27.25 38.42
N GLU A 712 42.22 26.73 38.20
CA GLU A 712 43.09 27.07 37.04
C GLU A 712 43.89 25.82 36.55
N GLU A 713 44.34 25.84 35.29
CA GLU A 713 44.50 24.74 34.29
C GLU A 713 45.42 23.52 34.57
N SER A 714 45.81 23.23 35.80
CA SER A 714 46.70 22.09 36.14
C SER A 714 46.18 21.15 37.24
N GLY A 715 44.86 21.07 37.42
CA GLY A 715 44.20 20.03 38.22
C GLY A 715 44.12 20.31 39.73
N TRP A 716 43.08 19.75 40.38
CA TRP A 716 42.62 20.13 41.71
C TRP A 716 43.10 19.19 42.82
N LEU A 717 43.56 19.79 43.92
CA LEU A 717 43.70 19.17 45.25
C LEU A 717 42.77 19.90 46.22
N ALA A 718 42.14 19.13 47.12
CA ALA A 718 41.49 19.65 48.32
C ALA A 718 42.50 19.69 49.47
#